data_AF-A0A7C8J057-F1
#
_entry.id   AF-A0A7C8J057-F1
#
_cell.length_a   1.000
_cell.length_b   1.000
_cell.length_c   1.000
_cell.angle_alpha   90.00
_cell.angle_beta   90.00
_cell.angle_gamma   90.00
#
_symmetry.space_group_name_H-M   'P 1'
#
loop_
_entity.id
_entity.type
_entity.pdbx_description
1 polymer ?
#
loop_
_entity_poly.entity_id
_entity_poly.type
_entity_poly.pdbx_seq_one_letter_code
_entity_poly.pdbx_strand_id
1 'polypeptide(L)'
;MVHMLTLAASALPSYAFALTGLRDTTQIQVESSRFKCELPPSVDPSSDGLPSSRDIFSGEDALKLQVKRHSAIVSVPSISYDDNGEPLEDPRWEVFYTLHDTLETLYPNVHRRMSREKVNTFGLVYTIKGTDSSLKPLMLAAHQDVVPVADASSWSYPPFSGHFDGRWLWGRGSSDDKNSLTALMSALETLLSNPGWIPTRTIIVALGFDEECSGRRGAGTIGPYLENLYGLNSMALILDEGGLGLELLGNDTLYALPAVMEKGHVDIWVELHVNGGHSSTPFPHTGIGIVSEIVTKLEANPWKPKLIEGSPIHKHFVCQSEHSPDSAPKITKLIKKGDLKRLAKELATIDRSTHYRLQTSQAVDYFLGGVKINAMPEYIKIGVNHRIAPQDSIPAVKANILKQIRPIVKRFGLTVKAFQGEEHNPDFEFDETLDDEVIYPTYEVEYNGTLILTSSQPTQVTPISPTTGPVWDIFSGTIQHTFAFDGGKVVPVGELMTGNTDTRHYLNLTPNVYRWVPTRKGHAFNIHTVDERVDMGSHLEVVSFYYDLIRNFDASKAASAVETVEVVFTFHAITHYIDIPDWYSDAEGLPFRREDLTQREANGIFPSNLPAAEANLLLKILHGRRVAGTLDDPSLARNTRQFRITDQKRALQYLREHIPVDEILNAGLRAEDELRAIEQQDNAAKEAGEQFEATSSQNPTSNAQEKATEVPTGRLPKRLGSDSPYGVSNFDRIRAENIAKREAEEARLEEERKLREEELAKGNIGTLQTQQAKPREISEFRKRHMERATSDLEAPPEMTAWQRLAPTMGMAVLVILGSMAFAALYQAPSTSQRLWPDIPPAAATCLGLIIANVAVWALWKFPPAWSWMNKYMILIASTPRPLQLLGAAFSHQSFGHLLTNMTFLWFFGTRVHDEIGRGNFLALYLSSGAVGFACSLAHLVLWRGLECTTLGASGAVYGLITAFFWMHKFDEFKVFNYPPDPISGPQGLGFIGLILGIHLVPLFSKRVSNIDIASHFGGMLAGALGIDIARQYMDYKARLRAERLRSAGVLTTVVERQDISPTVVEASSPPSKR
;
A
#
# COMPACT_ATOMS: atom_id res chain seq x y z
N MET A 1 -79.71 -9.73 43.30
CA MET A 1 -78.35 -9.29 43.67
C MET A 1 -77.68 -8.83 42.39
N VAL A 2 -77.89 -7.63 41.85
CA VAL A 2 -78.09 -6.26 42.38
C VAL A 2 -76.81 -5.47 42.13
N HIS A 3 -76.96 -4.50 41.23
CA HIS A 3 -76.28 -3.21 41.16
C HIS A 3 -75.00 -3.04 41.99
N MET A 4 -73.89 -2.86 41.29
CA MET A 4 -73.08 -1.64 41.39
C MET A 4 -71.94 -1.76 40.39
N LEU A 5 -71.95 -0.94 39.32
CA LEU A 5 -70.75 -0.65 38.53
C LEU A 5 -71.04 0.54 37.61
N THR A 6 -70.83 1.75 38.13
CA THR A 6 -70.55 2.96 37.35
C THR A 6 -69.88 4.03 38.23
N LEU A 7 -68.81 4.63 37.65
CA LEU A 7 -68.23 5.96 37.89
C LEU A 7 -67.24 6.18 39.05
N ALA A 8 -65.94 6.28 38.71
CA ALA A 8 -65.13 7.49 38.86
C ALA A 8 -63.78 7.33 38.13
N ALA A 9 -63.63 8.00 36.98
CA ALA A 9 -62.38 8.13 36.24
C ALA A 9 -61.69 9.43 36.67
N SER A 10 -60.46 9.32 37.17
CA SER A 10 -59.60 10.45 37.54
C SER A 10 -58.12 10.10 37.37
N ALA A 11 -57.39 11.06 36.78
CA ALA A 11 -55.95 11.32 36.85
C ALA A 11 -54.94 10.44 36.06
N LEU A 12 -54.30 11.09 35.07
CA LEU A 12 -53.01 10.82 34.39
C LEU A 12 -51.80 10.91 35.35
N PRO A 13 -50.52 10.74 34.92
CA PRO A 13 -49.91 9.98 33.79
C PRO A 13 -48.61 9.20 34.18
N SER A 14 -48.08 8.36 33.29
CA SER A 14 -46.70 8.45 32.74
C SER A 14 -46.16 7.14 32.14
N TYR A 15 -45.64 7.28 30.92
CA TYR A 15 -44.58 6.50 30.25
C TYR A 15 -44.78 5.03 29.82
N ALA A 16 -44.19 4.79 28.65
CA ALA A 16 -43.91 3.53 27.95
C ALA A 16 -45.09 2.85 27.27
N PHE A 17 -45.08 2.82 25.93
CA PHE A 17 -45.39 1.61 25.17
C PHE A 17 -44.84 1.74 23.73
N ALA A 18 -43.77 1.02 23.46
CA ALA A 18 -43.43 0.55 22.14
C ALA A 18 -43.29 -0.96 22.26
N LEU A 19 -44.28 -1.70 21.76
CA LEU A 19 -44.14 -3.00 21.10
C LEU A 19 -45.52 -3.65 20.86
N THR A 20 -45.68 -4.16 19.65
CA THR A 20 -46.67 -5.14 19.16
C THR A 20 -48.07 -4.66 18.75
N GLY A 21 -48.29 -4.59 17.43
CA GLY A 21 -49.27 -5.47 16.78
C GLY A 21 -50.42 -4.83 15.97
N LEU A 22 -50.60 -5.38 14.76
CA LEU A 22 -51.79 -5.40 13.87
C LEU A 22 -51.85 -4.26 12.83
N ARG A 23 -51.52 -4.55 11.54
CA ARG A 23 -52.38 -5.19 10.52
C ARG A 23 -53.72 -4.48 10.35
N ASP A 24 -53.78 -3.57 9.37
CA ASP A 24 -54.66 -3.74 8.21
C ASP A 24 -54.25 -2.74 7.10
N THR A 25 -53.42 -3.21 6.17
CA THR A 25 -53.19 -2.50 4.90
C THR A 25 -54.02 -3.20 3.84
N THR A 26 -55.01 -2.46 3.34
CA THR A 26 -55.68 -2.70 2.06
C THR A 26 -54.67 -3.13 1.00
N GLN A 27 -54.90 -4.30 0.42
CA GLN A 27 -54.15 -4.82 -0.71
C GLN A 27 -54.30 -3.88 -1.90
N ILE A 28 -53.33 -2.99 -2.09
CA ILE A 28 -52.91 -2.61 -3.42
C ILE A 28 -51.96 -3.72 -3.87
N GLN A 29 -52.42 -4.55 -4.81
CA GLN A 29 -51.55 -5.45 -5.56
C GLN A 29 -50.50 -4.60 -6.28
N VAL A 30 -49.34 -4.41 -5.66
CA VAL A 30 -48.12 -4.08 -6.38
C VAL A 30 -47.59 -5.41 -6.89
N GLU A 31 -47.92 -5.75 -8.13
CA GLU A 31 -47.06 -6.66 -8.90
C GLU A 31 -45.65 -6.06 -8.83
N SER A 32 -44.73 -6.72 -8.13
CA SER A 32 -43.32 -6.35 -8.17
C SER A 32 -42.83 -6.61 -9.59
N SER A 33 -42.85 -5.60 -10.45
CA SER A 33 -42.27 -5.70 -11.78
C SER A 33 -40.79 -6.04 -11.61
N ARG A 34 -40.37 -7.21 -12.12
CA ARG A 34 -38.95 -7.55 -12.19
C ARG A 34 -38.24 -6.49 -13.02
N PHE A 35 -37.12 -5.97 -12.54
CA PHE A 35 -36.28 -5.00 -13.26
C PHE A 35 -35.99 -5.50 -14.68
N LYS A 36 -36.22 -4.63 -15.67
CA LYS A 36 -35.84 -4.83 -17.08
C LYS A 36 -34.79 -3.78 -17.46
N CYS A 37 -33.85 -4.17 -18.29
CA CYS A 37 -32.78 -3.30 -18.76
C CYS A 37 -33.20 -2.52 -20.00
N GLU A 38 -34.04 -1.52 -19.81
CA GLU A 38 -34.44 -0.58 -20.85
C GLU A 38 -33.35 0.50 -21.01
N LEU A 39 -32.88 0.69 -22.24
CA LEU A 39 -31.85 1.67 -22.55
C LEU A 39 -32.51 2.96 -23.05
N PRO A 40 -32.16 4.13 -22.48
CA PRO A 40 -32.62 5.40 -23.01
C PRO A 40 -32.04 5.63 -24.41
N PRO A 41 -32.65 6.50 -25.24
CA PRO A 41 -32.12 6.82 -26.55
C PRO A 41 -30.71 7.44 -26.45
N SER A 42 -29.89 7.22 -27.48
CA SER A 42 -28.60 7.91 -27.64
C SER A 42 -28.80 9.44 -27.73
N VAL A 43 -27.91 10.22 -27.13
CA VAL A 43 -27.98 11.69 -27.08
C VAL A 43 -26.82 12.27 -27.89
N ASP A 44 -27.15 12.87 -29.03
CA ASP A 44 -26.19 13.44 -29.97
C ASP A 44 -26.01 14.96 -29.73
N PRO A 45 -24.79 15.44 -29.42
CA PRO A 45 -24.51 16.86 -29.21
C PRO A 45 -24.45 17.69 -30.50
N SER A 46 -24.60 17.10 -31.70
CA SER A 46 -24.42 17.78 -33.01
C SER A 46 -25.27 19.04 -33.23
N SER A 47 -26.34 19.21 -32.45
CA SER A 47 -27.24 20.37 -32.53
C SER A 47 -26.66 21.72 -32.07
N ASP A 48 -25.55 21.73 -31.32
CA ASP A 48 -24.93 22.96 -30.79
C ASP A 48 -24.00 23.68 -31.79
N GLY A 49 -23.74 23.09 -32.97
CA GLY A 49 -22.89 23.65 -34.01
C GLY A 49 -21.38 23.50 -33.78
N LEU A 50 -20.94 22.81 -32.73
CA LEU A 50 -19.53 22.49 -32.48
C LEU A 50 -19.11 21.21 -33.24
N PRO A 51 -17.83 21.06 -33.62
CA PRO A 51 -17.36 19.88 -34.34
C PRO A 51 -17.49 18.60 -33.49
N SER A 52 -17.59 17.45 -34.17
CA SER A 52 -17.71 16.15 -33.52
C SER A 52 -16.44 15.81 -32.73
N SER A 53 -16.60 15.17 -31.57
CA SER A 53 -15.50 14.62 -30.79
C SER A 53 -14.64 13.64 -31.61
N ARG A 54 -15.28 12.83 -32.47
CA ARG A 54 -14.61 11.87 -33.36
C ARG A 54 -13.71 12.54 -34.39
N ASP A 55 -14.03 13.77 -34.81
CA ASP A 55 -13.22 14.51 -35.77
C ASP A 55 -12.04 15.21 -35.08
N ILE A 56 -12.25 15.72 -33.85
CA ILE A 56 -11.25 16.51 -33.13
C ILE A 56 -10.23 15.62 -32.42
N PHE A 57 -10.68 14.52 -31.81
CA PHE A 57 -9.86 13.65 -30.97
C PHE A 57 -9.48 12.34 -31.67
N SER A 58 -9.45 12.34 -33.00
CA SER A 58 -8.90 11.25 -33.80
C SER A 58 -7.67 11.69 -34.60
N GLY A 59 -6.89 10.71 -35.04
CA GLY A 59 -5.72 10.95 -35.87
C GLY A 59 -4.44 11.25 -35.10
N GLU A 60 -3.35 11.38 -35.86
CA GLU A 60 -1.98 11.41 -35.33
C GLU A 60 -1.66 12.72 -34.58
N ASP A 61 -2.22 13.85 -35.02
CA ASP A 61 -1.97 15.15 -34.38
C ASP A 61 -2.65 15.25 -33.01
N ALA A 62 -3.90 14.78 -32.90
CA ALA A 62 -4.60 14.67 -31.64
C ALA A 62 -3.85 13.76 -30.66
N LEU A 63 -3.40 12.59 -31.14
CA LEU A 63 -2.60 11.65 -30.35
C LEU A 63 -1.30 12.30 -29.85
N LYS A 64 -0.52 12.94 -30.72
CA LYS A 64 0.73 13.63 -30.34
C LYS A 64 0.50 14.71 -29.31
N LEU A 65 -0.57 15.49 -29.46
CA LEU A 65 -0.92 16.54 -28.50
C LEU A 65 -1.27 15.96 -27.13
N GLN A 66 -2.10 14.92 -27.08
CA GLN A 66 -2.45 14.29 -25.80
C GLN A 66 -1.27 13.58 -25.15
N VAL A 67 -0.42 12.89 -25.93
CA VAL A 67 0.84 12.33 -25.41
C VAL A 67 1.69 13.42 -24.78
N LYS A 68 1.85 14.58 -25.45
CA LYS A 68 2.62 15.71 -24.90
C LYS A 68 2.04 16.21 -23.58
N ARG A 69 0.72 16.43 -23.51
CA ARG A 69 0.04 16.92 -22.30
C ARG A 69 0.16 15.92 -21.17
N HIS A 70 -0.21 14.68 -21.44
CA HIS A 70 -0.24 13.64 -20.42
C HIS A 70 1.16 13.29 -19.90
N SER A 71 2.15 13.18 -20.80
CA SER A 71 3.56 12.95 -20.44
C SER A 71 4.10 14.05 -19.53
N ALA A 72 3.80 15.33 -19.81
CA ALA A 72 4.25 16.45 -18.98
C ALA A 72 3.65 16.40 -17.57
N ILE A 73 2.37 16.06 -17.43
CA ILE A 73 1.67 15.94 -16.13
C ILE A 73 2.18 14.72 -15.35
N VAL A 74 2.40 13.58 -16.01
CA VAL A 74 2.98 12.36 -15.43
C VAL A 74 4.43 12.58 -14.99
N SER A 75 5.16 13.49 -15.64
CA SER A 75 6.56 13.78 -15.29
C SER A 75 6.72 14.52 -13.95
N VAL A 76 5.64 15.10 -13.40
CA VAL A 76 5.66 15.75 -12.09
C VAL A 76 5.41 14.71 -10.99
N PRO A 77 6.34 14.45 -10.06
CA PRO A 77 6.20 13.41 -9.05
C PRO A 77 5.36 13.87 -7.85
N SER A 78 4.06 14.10 -8.07
CA SER A 78 3.08 14.55 -7.08
C SER A 78 2.69 13.44 -6.08
N ILE A 79 3.68 12.90 -5.36
CA ILE A 79 3.49 11.73 -4.48
C ILE A 79 2.89 12.15 -3.14
N SER A 80 1.84 11.46 -2.70
CA SER A 80 1.29 11.55 -1.34
C SER A 80 1.67 10.30 -0.53
N TYR A 81 1.76 10.47 0.79
CA TYR A 81 2.05 9.38 1.75
C TYR A 81 1.04 9.43 2.89
N ASP A 82 0.76 8.27 3.50
CA ASP A 82 -0.11 8.16 4.68
C ASP A 82 0.37 9.02 5.87
N ASP A 83 1.66 9.35 5.91
CA ASP A 83 2.30 10.15 6.96
C ASP A 83 2.58 11.61 6.56
N ASN A 84 2.00 12.10 5.46
CA ASN A 84 2.10 13.51 5.09
C ASN A 84 1.53 14.41 6.20
N GLY A 85 2.28 15.47 6.53
CA GLY A 85 1.82 16.56 7.40
C GLY A 85 0.86 17.51 6.69
N GLU A 86 0.61 18.68 7.26
CA GLU A 86 -0.30 19.67 6.66
C GLU A 86 0.34 20.44 5.47
N PRO A 87 -0.45 20.96 4.50
CA PRO A 87 0.02 21.54 3.23
C PRO A 87 1.02 22.71 3.30
N LEU A 88 1.23 23.32 4.46
CA LEU A 88 2.20 24.42 4.67
C LEU A 88 3.31 24.07 5.66
N GLU A 89 3.23 22.88 6.27
CA GLU A 89 4.19 22.40 7.27
C GLU A 89 5.11 21.33 6.70
N ASP A 90 4.61 20.55 5.73
CA ASP A 90 5.35 19.46 5.10
C ASP A 90 5.80 19.85 3.67
N PRO A 91 7.11 20.02 3.44
CA PRO A 91 7.64 20.46 2.15
C PRO A 91 7.40 19.44 1.03
N ARG A 92 7.01 18.19 1.35
CA ARG A 92 6.64 17.19 0.32
C ARG A 92 5.46 17.64 -0.55
N TRP A 93 4.62 18.55 -0.06
CA TRP A 93 3.52 19.14 -0.83
C TRP A 93 3.97 20.22 -1.84
N GLU A 94 5.20 20.74 -1.76
CA GLU A 94 5.63 21.83 -2.65
C GLU A 94 5.68 21.42 -4.15
N VAL A 95 5.75 20.12 -4.43
CA VAL A 95 5.72 19.58 -5.80
C VAL A 95 4.44 19.98 -6.56
N PHE A 96 3.32 20.22 -5.86
CA PHE A 96 2.07 20.64 -6.48
C PHE A 96 2.17 22.04 -7.11
N TYR A 97 3.06 22.91 -6.65
CA TYR A 97 3.34 24.18 -7.35
C TYR A 97 3.85 23.92 -8.77
N THR A 98 4.76 22.96 -8.93
CA THR A 98 5.28 22.56 -10.26
C THR A 98 4.18 21.97 -11.14
N LEU A 99 3.29 21.18 -10.54
CA LEU A 99 2.13 20.63 -11.26
C LEU A 99 1.19 21.74 -11.74
N HIS A 100 0.87 22.70 -10.87
CA HIS A 100 0.00 23.83 -11.20
C HIS A 100 0.58 24.70 -12.32
N ASP A 101 1.88 24.99 -12.29
CA ASP A 101 2.57 25.72 -13.36
C ASP A 101 2.54 24.94 -14.69
N THR A 102 2.66 23.62 -14.61
CA THR A 102 2.53 22.72 -15.77
C THR A 102 1.12 22.77 -16.35
N LEU A 103 0.07 22.73 -15.52
CA LEU A 103 -1.32 22.85 -15.95
C LEU A 103 -1.59 24.22 -16.61
N GLU A 104 -1.08 25.31 -16.03
CA GLU A 104 -1.22 26.66 -16.56
C GLU A 104 -0.58 26.80 -17.94
N THR A 105 0.57 26.16 -18.14
CA THR A 105 1.28 26.13 -19.42
C THR A 105 0.55 25.30 -20.49
N LEU A 106 -0.04 24.17 -20.11
CA LEU A 106 -0.67 23.23 -21.05
C LEU A 106 -2.09 23.63 -21.48
N TYR A 107 -2.80 24.37 -20.61
CA TYR A 107 -4.22 24.70 -20.76
C TYR A 107 -4.49 26.21 -20.62
N PRO A 108 -3.97 27.04 -21.53
CA PRO A 108 -4.08 28.49 -21.44
C PRO A 108 -5.52 29.01 -21.61
N ASN A 109 -6.39 28.35 -22.39
CA ASN A 109 -7.78 28.79 -22.53
C ASN A 109 -8.58 28.52 -21.26
N VAL A 110 -8.35 27.37 -20.60
CA VAL A 110 -8.93 27.08 -19.27
C VAL A 110 -8.55 28.16 -18.27
N HIS A 111 -7.26 28.44 -18.10
CA HIS A 111 -6.77 29.40 -17.12
C HIS A 111 -7.15 30.86 -17.42
N ARG A 112 -7.39 31.18 -18.70
CA ARG A 112 -7.84 32.52 -19.11
C ARG A 112 -9.33 32.73 -18.93
N ARG A 113 -10.15 31.69 -19.08
CA ARG A 113 -11.62 31.81 -19.19
C ARG A 113 -12.39 31.25 -18.00
N MET A 114 -11.77 30.41 -17.18
CA MET A 114 -12.35 29.89 -15.94
C MET A 114 -11.73 30.58 -14.73
N SER A 115 -12.51 30.80 -13.68
CA SER A 115 -11.96 31.23 -12.38
C SER A 115 -11.35 30.04 -11.66
N ARG A 116 -10.12 30.16 -11.16
CA ARG A 116 -9.41 29.12 -10.41
C ARG A 116 -9.30 29.52 -8.94
N GLU A 117 -9.99 28.79 -8.07
CA GLU A 117 -9.90 28.94 -6.62
C GLU A 117 -8.99 27.84 -6.04
N LYS A 118 -8.17 28.19 -5.06
CA LYS A 118 -7.30 27.24 -4.33
C LYS A 118 -7.93 26.95 -2.97
N VAL A 119 -8.39 25.72 -2.77
CA VAL A 119 -8.97 25.24 -1.51
C VAL A 119 -7.91 24.45 -0.75
N ASN A 120 -7.69 24.81 0.52
CA ASN A 120 -6.66 24.20 1.37
C ASN A 120 -5.27 24.14 0.70
N THR A 121 -4.84 25.26 0.11
CA THR A 121 -3.56 25.46 -0.59
C THR A 121 -3.44 24.79 -1.97
N PHE A 122 -3.67 23.47 -2.08
CA PHE A 122 -3.40 22.72 -3.32
C PHE A 122 -4.63 22.12 -4.01
N GLY A 123 -5.81 22.13 -3.38
CA GLY A 123 -7.05 21.74 -4.04
C GLY A 123 -7.44 22.79 -5.07
N LEU A 124 -7.70 22.39 -6.32
CA LEU A 124 -8.05 23.34 -7.37
C LEU A 124 -9.53 23.23 -7.74
N VAL A 125 -10.24 24.35 -7.69
CA VAL A 125 -11.62 24.45 -8.17
C VAL A 125 -11.67 25.43 -9.34
N TYR A 126 -11.90 24.92 -10.54
CA TYR A 126 -12.11 25.74 -11.74
C TYR A 126 -13.60 25.90 -12.01
N THR A 127 -14.06 27.13 -12.20
CA THR A 127 -15.47 27.43 -12.47
C THR A 127 -15.63 28.29 -13.71
N ILE A 128 -16.54 27.90 -14.60
CA ILE A 128 -17.09 28.77 -15.64
C ILE A 128 -18.58 28.95 -15.39
N LYS A 129 -18.99 30.20 -15.16
CA LYS A 129 -20.39 30.53 -14.89
C LYS A 129 -21.21 30.36 -16.18
N GLY A 130 -22.31 29.64 -16.05
CA GLY A 130 -23.29 29.50 -17.13
C GLY A 130 -24.14 30.75 -17.31
N THR A 131 -24.77 30.88 -18.48
CA THR A 131 -25.71 31.99 -18.77
C THR A 131 -27.07 31.83 -18.07
N ASP A 132 -27.46 30.62 -17.70
CA ASP A 132 -28.70 30.33 -16.97
C ASP A 132 -28.40 29.83 -15.55
N SER A 133 -28.64 30.71 -14.56
CA SER A 133 -28.43 30.41 -13.14
C SER A 133 -29.51 29.51 -12.53
N SER A 134 -30.57 29.16 -13.26
CA SER A 134 -31.62 28.24 -12.78
C SER A 134 -31.26 26.76 -12.96
N LEU A 135 -30.21 26.47 -13.73
CA LEU A 135 -29.69 25.12 -13.95
C LEU A 135 -28.63 24.79 -12.89
N LYS A 136 -28.76 23.62 -12.26
CA LYS A 136 -27.76 23.11 -11.33
C LYS A 136 -26.42 22.88 -12.05
N PRO A 137 -25.26 23.24 -11.46
CA PRO A 137 -23.96 23.07 -12.11
C PRO A 137 -23.63 21.61 -12.42
N LEU A 138 -22.83 21.39 -13.46
CA LEU A 138 -22.16 20.11 -13.74
C LEU A 138 -20.81 20.12 -13.01
N MET A 139 -20.56 19.15 -12.15
CA MET A 139 -19.29 19.02 -11.43
C MET A 139 -18.52 17.80 -11.94
N LEU A 140 -17.28 18.01 -12.35
CA LEU A 140 -16.36 16.98 -12.84
C LEU A 140 -15.14 16.95 -11.93
N ALA A 141 -14.76 15.79 -11.44
CA ALA A 141 -13.68 15.60 -10.49
C ALA A 141 -12.57 14.71 -11.06
N ALA A 142 -11.37 14.90 -10.52
CA ALA A 142 -10.19 14.06 -10.67
C ALA A 142 -9.24 14.38 -9.50
N HIS A 143 -8.19 13.59 -9.30
CA HIS A 143 -7.15 13.92 -8.32
C HIS A 143 -5.77 14.17 -8.96
N GLN A 144 -4.90 14.84 -8.21
CA GLN A 144 -3.59 15.30 -8.67
C GLN A 144 -2.44 14.43 -8.19
N ASP A 145 -2.63 13.75 -7.07
CA ASP A 145 -1.60 12.98 -6.40
C ASP A 145 -1.45 11.57 -6.97
N VAL A 146 -0.42 10.86 -6.53
CA VAL A 146 -0.12 9.49 -6.94
C VAL A 146 0.51 8.71 -5.80
N VAL A 147 0.34 7.39 -5.76
CA VAL A 147 1.06 6.56 -4.78
C VAL A 147 2.60 6.58 -4.94
N PRO A 148 3.35 6.29 -3.86
CA PRO A 148 4.81 6.19 -3.91
C PRO A 148 5.37 5.13 -4.87
N VAL A 149 6.65 5.29 -5.21
CA VAL A 149 7.44 4.31 -5.97
C VAL A 149 8.46 3.65 -5.05
N ALA A 150 8.27 2.36 -4.75
CA ALA A 150 9.14 1.63 -3.83
C ALA A 150 10.57 1.43 -4.37
N ASP A 151 10.72 1.00 -5.63
CA ASP A 151 12.01 0.83 -6.29
C ASP A 151 11.90 1.23 -7.76
N ALA A 152 12.41 2.42 -8.10
CA ALA A 152 12.40 2.92 -9.47
C ALA A 152 13.19 2.03 -10.45
N SER A 153 14.14 1.21 -9.97
CA SER A 153 14.93 0.31 -10.83
C SER A 153 14.17 -0.93 -11.31
N SER A 154 13.02 -1.21 -10.70
CA SER A 154 12.12 -2.28 -11.13
C SER A 154 11.26 -1.92 -12.34
N TRP A 155 11.17 -0.63 -12.70
CA TRP A 155 10.37 -0.15 -13.81
C TRP A 155 11.10 -0.29 -15.15
N SER A 156 10.35 -0.67 -16.18
CA SER A 156 10.83 -0.77 -17.57
C SER A 156 11.27 0.60 -18.11
N TYR A 157 10.58 1.67 -17.71
CA TYR A 157 10.93 3.07 -17.97
C TYR A 157 10.90 3.86 -16.66
N PRO A 158 11.68 4.94 -16.50
CA PRO A 158 11.65 5.71 -15.26
C PRO A 158 10.21 6.16 -14.91
N PRO A 159 9.76 5.98 -13.65
CA PRO A 159 8.35 6.10 -13.27
C PRO A 159 7.74 7.48 -13.54
N PHE A 160 8.54 8.54 -13.55
CA PHE A 160 8.12 9.92 -13.83
C PHE A 160 8.73 10.45 -15.14
N SER A 161 8.96 9.58 -16.12
CA SER A 161 9.40 10.00 -17.45
C SER A 161 8.27 10.31 -18.43
N GLY A 162 7.04 9.85 -18.12
CA GLY A 162 5.90 9.94 -19.03
C GLY A 162 6.21 9.34 -20.41
N HIS A 163 6.94 8.21 -20.45
CA HIS A 163 7.49 7.67 -21.69
C HIS A 163 6.39 7.10 -22.60
N PHE A 164 6.37 7.51 -23.87
CA PHE A 164 5.45 6.97 -24.88
C PHE A 164 6.18 6.05 -25.85
N ASP A 165 5.74 4.80 -25.97
CA ASP A 165 6.38 3.76 -26.79
C ASP A 165 5.76 3.59 -28.19
N GLY A 166 4.82 4.46 -28.56
CA GLY A 166 4.03 4.37 -29.79
C GLY A 166 2.60 3.87 -29.59
N ARG A 167 2.29 3.28 -28.43
CA ARG A 167 0.92 2.89 -28.05
C ARG A 167 0.60 3.24 -26.60
N TRP A 168 1.50 2.89 -25.70
CA TRP A 168 1.36 3.05 -24.26
C TRP A 168 2.12 4.28 -23.78
N LEU A 169 1.49 5.03 -22.88
CA LEU A 169 2.20 6.00 -22.05
C LEU A 169 2.48 5.36 -20.69
N TRP A 170 3.76 5.24 -20.36
CA TRP A 170 4.27 4.60 -19.16
C TRP A 170 4.64 5.65 -18.11
N GLY A 171 4.21 5.41 -16.88
CA GLY A 171 4.59 6.21 -15.72
C GLY A 171 3.57 6.14 -14.59
N ARG A 172 4.03 6.44 -13.37
CA ARG A 172 3.17 6.53 -12.19
C ARG A 172 2.16 7.67 -12.39
N GLY A 173 0.88 7.34 -12.26
CA GLY A 173 -0.24 8.24 -12.51
C GLY A 173 -0.66 8.35 -13.97
N SER A 174 -0.02 7.62 -14.89
CA SER A 174 -0.47 7.57 -16.30
C SER A 174 -1.87 6.96 -16.44
N SER A 175 -2.31 6.15 -15.49
CA SER A 175 -3.68 5.66 -15.42
C SER A 175 -4.45 6.31 -14.27
N ASP A 176 -3.88 6.36 -13.06
CA ASP A 176 -4.58 6.73 -11.82
C ASP A 176 -3.92 7.95 -11.13
N ASP A 177 -4.51 9.15 -11.19
CA ASP A 177 -5.68 9.55 -12.01
C ASP A 177 -5.37 10.73 -12.94
N LYS A 178 -4.09 10.94 -13.24
CA LYS A 178 -3.70 12.01 -14.17
C LYS A 178 -4.29 11.79 -15.56
N ASN A 179 -4.75 10.58 -15.87
CA ASN A 179 -5.48 10.26 -17.09
C ASN A 179 -6.80 11.05 -17.19
N SER A 180 -7.66 10.98 -16.17
CA SER A 180 -8.93 11.72 -16.12
C SER A 180 -8.69 13.22 -16.04
N LEU A 181 -7.75 13.65 -15.19
CA LEU A 181 -7.33 15.05 -15.09
C LEU A 181 -6.93 15.60 -16.47
N THR A 182 -6.06 14.89 -17.18
CA THR A 182 -5.56 15.33 -18.49
C THR A 182 -6.69 15.39 -19.52
N ALA A 183 -7.56 14.38 -19.52
CA ALA A 183 -8.65 14.26 -20.48
C ALA A 183 -9.72 15.36 -20.28
N LEU A 184 -10.10 15.60 -19.02
CA LEU A 184 -11.03 16.64 -18.62
C LEU A 184 -10.53 18.03 -19.02
N MET A 185 -9.29 18.34 -18.65
CA MET A 185 -8.65 19.63 -18.98
C MET A 185 -8.51 19.80 -20.50
N SER A 186 -8.19 18.72 -21.23
CA SER A 186 -8.13 18.75 -22.70
C SER A 186 -9.48 18.99 -23.37
N ALA A 187 -10.56 18.37 -22.87
CA ALA A 187 -11.91 18.60 -23.39
C ALA A 187 -12.35 20.06 -23.18
N LEU A 188 -12.14 20.60 -21.98
CA LEU A 188 -12.45 22.00 -21.67
C LEU A 188 -11.58 22.99 -22.46
N GLU A 189 -10.29 22.73 -22.59
CA GLU A 189 -9.38 23.55 -23.40
C GLU A 189 -9.83 23.63 -24.85
N THR A 190 -10.30 22.51 -25.42
CA THR A 190 -10.87 22.46 -26.78
C THR A 190 -12.17 23.27 -26.87
N LEU A 191 -13.12 23.08 -25.95
CA LEU A 191 -14.38 23.85 -25.93
C LEU A 191 -14.11 25.36 -25.80
N LEU A 192 -13.26 25.74 -24.85
CA LEU A 192 -12.89 27.12 -24.55
C LEU A 192 -11.97 27.76 -25.59
N SER A 193 -11.39 26.98 -26.50
CA SER A 193 -10.69 27.54 -27.67
C SER A 193 -11.65 28.23 -28.65
N ASN A 194 -12.94 27.88 -28.63
CA ASN A 194 -13.99 28.53 -29.42
C ASN A 194 -14.43 29.84 -28.74
N PRO A 195 -14.10 31.03 -29.30
CA PRO A 195 -14.36 32.30 -28.62
C PRO A 195 -15.84 32.59 -28.38
N GLY A 196 -16.72 32.06 -29.24
CA GLY A 196 -18.18 32.26 -29.15
C GLY A 196 -18.92 31.27 -28.25
N TRP A 197 -18.25 30.22 -27.77
CA TRP A 197 -18.90 29.24 -26.89
C TRP A 197 -18.92 29.75 -25.45
N ILE A 198 -20.12 29.97 -24.90
CA ILE A 198 -20.36 30.29 -23.50
C ILE A 198 -21.36 29.26 -22.99
N PRO A 199 -21.06 28.52 -21.91
CA PRO A 199 -21.95 27.47 -21.47
C PRO A 199 -23.26 28.07 -20.94
N THR A 200 -24.36 27.36 -21.17
CA THR A 200 -25.67 27.65 -20.58
C THR A 200 -25.68 27.30 -19.10
N ARG A 201 -25.09 26.16 -18.73
CA ARG A 201 -25.00 25.65 -17.37
C ARG A 201 -23.62 25.99 -16.77
N THR A 202 -23.57 26.24 -15.47
CA THR A 202 -22.28 26.39 -14.79
C THR A 202 -21.53 25.05 -14.79
N ILE A 203 -20.24 25.08 -15.13
CA ILE A 203 -19.36 23.90 -15.09
C ILE A 203 -18.30 24.14 -14.02
N ILE A 204 -18.12 23.15 -13.14
CA ILE A 204 -17.16 23.14 -12.04
C ILE A 204 -16.24 21.94 -12.24
N VAL A 205 -14.93 22.18 -12.15
CA VAL A 205 -13.91 21.13 -12.07
C VAL A 205 -13.27 21.18 -10.70
N ALA A 206 -13.28 20.07 -9.98
CA ALA A 206 -12.66 19.93 -8.66
C ALA A 206 -11.50 18.94 -8.74
N LEU A 207 -10.29 19.41 -8.44
CA LEU A 207 -9.08 18.60 -8.44
C LEU A 207 -8.55 18.43 -7.01
N GLY A 208 -8.74 17.24 -6.44
CA GLY A 208 -8.16 16.84 -5.16
C GLY A 208 -6.64 16.70 -5.24
N PHE A 209 -5.95 16.60 -4.10
CA PHE A 209 -4.48 16.51 -4.07
C PHE A 209 -3.94 15.50 -3.05
N ASP A 210 -4.81 14.73 -2.40
CA ASP A 210 -4.42 13.75 -1.39
C ASP A 210 -5.32 12.49 -1.40
N GLU A 211 -5.95 12.17 -2.54
CA GLU A 211 -6.90 11.05 -2.70
C GLU A 211 -6.26 9.73 -2.26
N GLU A 212 -5.02 9.50 -2.65
CA GLU A 212 -4.26 8.26 -2.43
C GLU A 212 -3.91 8.05 -0.94
N CYS A 213 -4.13 9.08 -0.11
CA CYS A 213 -4.09 9.01 1.34
C CYS A 213 -5.42 9.45 1.98
N SER A 214 -6.54 9.06 1.35
CA SER A 214 -7.92 9.25 1.78
C SER A 214 -8.57 10.62 1.46
N GLY A 215 -7.91 11.53 0.77
CA GLY A 215 -8.56 12.75 0.26
C GLY A 215 -9.03 13.73 1.34
N ARG A 216 -8.51 13.65 2.59
CA ARG A 216 -9.03 14.43 3.73
C ARG A 216 -8.80 15.93 3.54
N ARG A 217 -7.66 16.30 2.95
CA ARG A 217 -7.19 17.68 2.83
C ARG A 217 -7.61 18.32 1.52
N GLY A 218 -7.71 17.54 0.45
CA GLY A 218 -8.21 17.91 -0.86
C GLY A 218 -9.72 17.86 -0.91
N ALA A 219 -10.30 16.76 -1.39
CA ALA A 219 -11.74 16.64 -1.56
C ALA A 219 -12.55 16.83 -0.28
N GLY A 220 -12.01 16.39 0.86
CA GLY A 220 -12.59 16.58 2.19
C GLY A 220 -12.73 18.05 2.61
N THR A 221 -12.01 18.98 1.97
CA THR A 221 -12.20 20.43 2.15
C THR A 221 -12.91 21.10 0.97
N ILE A 222 -12.72 20.60 -0.26
CA ILE A 222 -13.44 21.06 -1.45
C ILE A 222 -14.95 20.81 -1.31
N GLY A 223 -15.36 19.67 -0.77
CA GLY A 223 -16.77 19.32 -0.58
C GLY A 223 -17.50 20.34 0.30
N PRO A 224 -17.05 20.58 1.54
CA PRO A 224 -17.58 21.62 2.40
C PRO A 224 -17.52 23.03 1.79
N TYR A 225 -16.44 23.36 1.07
CA TYR A 225 -16.32 24.64 0.36
C TYR A 225 -17.44 24.82 -0.69
N LEU A 226 -17.69 23.81 -1.52
CA LEU A 226 -18.75 23.83 -2.52
C LEU A 226 -20.15 23.77 -1.87
N GLU A 227 -20.31 23.04 -0.78
CA GLU A 227 -21.55 22.99 0.00
C GLU A 227 -21.88 24.36 0.58
N ASN A 228 -20.89 25.08 1.10
CA ASN A 228 -21.06 26.44 1.60
C ASN A 228 -21.43 27.45 0.50
N LEU A 229 -20.88 27.28 -0.71
CA LEU A 229 -21.14 28.17 -1.83
C LEU A 229 -22.48 27.92 -2.53
N TYR A 230 -22.85 26.66 -2.72
CA TYR A 230 -23.99 26.27 -3.56
C TYR A 230 -25.13 25.60 -2.78
N GLY A 231 -24.88 25.13 -1.56
CA GLY A 231 -25.83 24.41 -0.71
C GLY A 231 -25.88 22.91 -0.97
N LEU A 232 -26.70 22.22 -0.18
CA LEU A 232 -27.01 20.80 -0.34
C LEU A 232 -27.78 20.53 -1.64
N ASN A 233 -27.54 19.36 -2.25
CA ASN A 233 -28.21 18.92 -3.49
C ASN A 233 -28.15 19.95 -4.63
N SER A 234 -27.07 20.73 -4.68
CA SER A 234 -26.89 21.85 -5.59
C SER A 234 -26.33 21.47 -6.96
N MET A 235 -25.71 20.29 -7.09
CA MET A 235 -25.10 19.83 -8.35
C MET A 235 -26.07 18.97 -9.14
N ALA A 236 -26.03 19.08 -10.47
CA ALA A 236 -26.83 18.25 -11.36
C ALA A 236 -26.31 16.82 -11.40
N LEU A 237 -24.99 16.70 -11.52
CA LEU A 237 -24.24 15.46 -11.63
C LEU A 237 -22.83 15.72 -11.10
N ILE A 238 -22.28 14.72 -10.42
CA ILE A 238 -20.85 14.59 -10.11
C ILE A 238 -20.33 13.39 -10.89
N LEU A 239 -19.28 13.59 -11.70
CA LEU A 239 -18.51 12.50 -12.31
C LEU A 239 -17.07 12.56 -11.82
N ASP A 240 -16.58 11.45 -11.31
CA ASP A 240 -15.20 11.26 -10.86
C ASP A 240 -14.62 9.98 -11.48
N GLU A 241 -13.39 9.63 -11.12
CA GLU A 241 -12.68 8.45 -11.61
C GLU A 241 -13.25 7.10 -11.15
N GLY A 242 -12.59 6.01 -11.53
CA GLY A 242 -12.95 4.63 -11.20
C GLY A 242 -13.95 3.96 -12.16
N GLY A 243 -14.85 3.14 -11.63
CA GLY A 243 -15.76 2.27 -12.39
C GLY A 243 -15.04 1.05 -12.98
N LEU A 244 -15.73 0.28 -13.83
CA LEU A 244 -15.15 -0.91 -14.47
C LEU A 244 -14.82 -0.70 -15.95
N GLY A 245 -14.86 0.55 -16.42
CA GLY A 245 -14.54 0.93 -17.79
C GLY A 245 -15.53 0.37 -18.81
N LEU A 246 -14.99 -0.10 -19.94
CA LEU A 246 -15.73 -0.64 -21.08
C LEU A 246 -15.35 -2.11 -21.34
N GLU A 247 -16.35 -2.98 -21.47
CA GLU A 247 -16.17 -4.39 -21.75
C GLU A 247 -16.97 -4.82 -22.99
N LEU A 248 -16.27 -5.25 -24.04
CA LEU A 248 -16.90 -5.83 -25.22
C LEU A 248 -17.18 -7.31 -24.97
N LEU A 249 -18.45 -7.72 -25.06
CA LEU A 249 -18.87 -9.11 -24.95
C LEU A 249 -19.34 -9.64 -26.31
N GLY A 250 -18.89 -10.84 -26.66
CA GLY A 250 -19.03 -11.33 -28.03
C GLY A 250 -18.24 -10.43 -28.97
N ASN A 251 -18.90 -9.90 -29.99
CA ASN A 251 -18.33 -8.93 -30.95
C ASN A 251 -19.29 -7.78 -31.26
N ASP A 252 -20.44 -7.70 -30.58
CA ASP A 252 -21.56 -6.82 -30.96
C ASP A 252 -22.08 -5.96 -29.82
N THR A 253 -21.72 -6.26 -28.55
CA THR A 253 -22.29 -5.55 -27.39
C THR A 253 -21.19 -5.03 -26.47
N LEU A 254 -21.05 -3.71 -26.42
CA LEU A 254 -20.12 -2.99 -25.54
C LEU A 254 -20.84 -2.56 -24.26
N TYR A 255 -20.46 -3.13 -23.13
CA TYR A 255 -20.96 -2.74 -21.82
C TYR A 255 -20.15 -1.56 -21.29
N ALA A 256 -20.84 -0.51 -20.88
CA ALA A 256 -20.26 0.61 -20.17
C ALA A 256 -20.69 0.52 -18.70
N LEU A 257 -19.71 0.45 -17.81
CA LEU A 257 -19.91 0.07 -16.41
C LEU A 257 -19.49 1.20 -15.44
N PRO A 258 -20.18 2.35 -15.46
CA PRO A 258 -19.96 3.42 -14.49
C PRO A 258 -20.35 2.94 -13.10
N ALA A 259 -19.51 3.22 -12.10
CA ALA A 259 -19.87 2.93 -10.73
C ALA A 259 -20.91 3.94 -10.22
N VAL A 260 -22.00 3.40 -9.68
CA VAL A 260 -23.09 4.11 -9.01
C VAL A 260 -23.07 3.89 -7.50
N MET A 261 -22.08 3.14 -7.02
CA MET A 261 -21.92 2.76 -5.62
C MET A 261 -20.46 2.36 -5.35
N GLU A 262 -19.97 2.71 -4.16
CA GLU A 262 -18.70 2.23 -3.63
C GLU A 262 -18.93 1.33 -2.43
N LYS A 263 -17.95 0.47 -2.16
CA LYS A 263 -17.87 -0.26 -0.91
C LYS A 263 -17.57 0.68 0.26
N GLY A 264 -17.95 0.27 1.45
CA GLY A 264 -17.47 0.93 2.66
C GLY A 264 -16.00 0.59 2.91
N HIS A 265 -15.38 1.29 3.84
CA HIS A 265 -13.98 1.12 4.21
C HIS A 265 -13.80 1.21 5.72
N VAL A 266 -12.94 0.38 6.29
CA VAL A 266 -12.42 0.57 7.65
C VAL A 266 -11.10 -0.16 7.81
N ASP A 267 -10.11 0.52 8.37
CA ASP A 267 -8.89 -0.12 8.86
C ASP A 267 -9.06 -0.48 10.32
N ILE A 268 -8.69 -1.71 10.68
CA ILE A 268 -8.69 -2.18 12.06
C ILE A 268 -7.24 -2.40 12.48
N TRP A 269 -6.82 -1.66 13.49
CA TRP A 269 -5.52 -1.81 14.12
C TRP A 269 -5.64 -2.73 15.31
N VAL A 270 -4.73 -3.69 15.41
CA VAL A 270 -4.63 -4.60 16.55
C VAL A 270 -3.25 -4.45 17.16
N GLU A 271 -3.21 -3.98 18.40
CA GLU A 271 -1.99 -3.72 19.15
C GLU A 271 -1.93 -4.66 20.36
N LEU A 272 -0.87 -5.45 20.45
CA LEU A 272 -0.62 -6.34 21.57
C LEU A 272 0.52 -5.79 22.41
N HIS A 273 0.22 -5.49 23.67
CA HIS A 273 1.20 -5.26 24.73
C HIS A 273 1.30 -6.51 25.59
N VAL A 274 2.48 -7.12 25.69
CA VAL A 274 2.73 -8.32 26.49
C VAL A 274 4.05 -8.21 27.22
N ASN A 275 4.23 -9.05 28.24
CA ASN A 275 5.52 -9.19 28.89
C ASN A 275 6.61 -9.64 27.90
N GLY A 276 7.73 -8.93 27.93
CA GLY A 276 8.94 -9.28 27.20
C GLY A 276 9.79 -10.27 27.98
N GLY A 277 11.00 -10.51 27.48
CA GLY A 277 11.90 -11.47 28.11
C GLY A 277 13.16 -11.73 27.31
N HIS A 278 14.11 -12.40 27.95
CA HIS A 278 15.35 -12.80 27.29
C HIS A 278 15.10 -14.07 26.44
N SER A 279 15.49 -14.06 25.16
CA SER A 279 15.20 -15.18 24.25
C SER A 279 15.86 -16.51 24.63
N SER A 280 16.80 -16.55 25.59
CA SER A 280 17.36 -17.81 26.12
C SER A 280 16.46 -18.53 27.12
N THR A 281 15.42 -17.85 27.62
CA THR A 281 14.40 -18.37 28.53
C THR A 281 13.03 -17.87 28.08
N PRO A 282 12.59 -18.26 26.87
CA PRO A 282 11.40 -17.69 26.28
C PRO A 282 10.14 -18.22 26.97
N PHE A 283 9.06 -17.45 26.93
CA PHE A 283 7.72 -18.01 27.17
C PHE A 283 7.36 -19.03 26.08
N PRO A 284 6.44 -19.97 26.36
CA PRO A 284 6.00 -20.96 25.37
C PRO A 284 5.51 -20.34 24.06
N HIS A 285 4.91 -19.16 24.12
CA HIS A 285 4.55 -18.34 22.95
C HIS A 285 5.12 -16.93 23.09
N THR A 286 5.56 -16.32 21.99
CA THR A 286 5.98 -14.91 21.97
C THR A 286 4.80 -14.02 21.60
N GLY A 287 4.89 -12.72 21.87
CA GLY A 287 3.86 -11.76 21.42
C GLY A 287 3.66 -11.80 19.89
N ILE A 288 4.74 -11.93 19.11
CA ILE A 288 4.66 -12.17 17.66
C ILE A 288 3.88 -13.45 17.37
N GLY A 289 4.17 -14.55 18.07
CA GLY A 289 3.44 -15.81 17.89
C GLY A 289 1.94 -15.68 18.15
N ILE A 290 1.55 -14.98 19.22
CA ILE A 290 0.14 -14.72 19.56
C ILE A 290 -0.55 -13.93 18.44
N VAL A 291 0.06 -12.85 17.96
CA VAL A 291 -0.51 -12.04 16.87
C VAL A 291 -0.51 -12.78 15.53
N SER A 292 0.50 -13.59 15.24
CA SER A 292 0.51 -14.45 14.05
C SER A 292 -0.62 -15.47 14.06
N GLU A 293 -1.02 -15.99 15.24
CA GLU A 293 -2.22 -16.81 15.36
C GLU A 293 -3.51 -16.01 15.10
N ILE A 294 -3.57 -14.74 15.53
CA ILE A 294 -4.68 -13.83 15.19
C ILE A 294 -4.76 -13.65 13.67
N VAL A 295 -3.65 -13.32 13.01
CA VAL A 295 -3.57 -13.16 11.55
C VAL A 295 -4.03 -14.43 10.84
N THR A 296 -3.47 -15.59 11.23
CA THR A 296 -3.85 -16.90 10.65
C THR A 296 -5.35 -17.17 10.83
N LYS A 297 -5.90 -16.84 12.01
CA LYS A 297 -7.32 -17.03 12.30
C LYS A 297 -8.20 -16.11 11.45
N LEU A 298 -7.83 -14.84 11.29
CA LEU A 298 -8.54 -13.89 10.46
C LEU A 298 -8.52 -14.32 8.98
N GLU A 299 -7.36 -14.67 8.42
CA GLU A 299 -7.23 -15.09 7.02
C GLU A 299 -7.90 -16.44 6.72
N ALA A 300 -7.91 -17.37 7.67
CA ALA A 300 -8.61 -18.65 7.51
C ALA A 300 -10.15 -18.52 7.52
N ASN A 301 -10.71 -17.34 7.82
CA ASN A 301 -12.14 -17.10 7.95
C ASN A 301 -12.61 -15.92 7.07
N PRO A 302 -12.45 -15.98 5.74
CA PRO A 302 -12.90 -14.91 4.85
C PRO A 302 -14.42 -14.80 4.80
N TRP A 303 -14.91 -13.62 4.43
CA TRP A 303 -16.33 -13.37 4.20
C TRP A 303 -16.85 -14.19 3.01
N LYS A 304 -18.15 -14.51 3.02
CA LYS A 304 -18.77 -15.29 1.95
C LYS A 304 -19.43 -14.37 0.92
N PRO A 305 -19.28 -14.64 -0.40
CA PRO A 305 -19.98 -13.90 -1.45
C PRO A 305 -21.49 -13.96 -1.28
N LYS A 306 -22.15 -12.80 -1.38
CA LYS A 306 -23.61 -12.65 -1.37
C LYS A 306 -24.00 -11.64 -2.46
N LEU A 307 -25.16 -11.87 -3.06
CA LEU A 307 -25.75 -10.97 -4.05
C LEU A 307 -27.14 -10.54 -3.56
N ILE A 308 -27.38 -9.23 -3.56
CA ILE A 308 -28.68 -8.64 -3.19
C ILE A 308 -29.50 -8.46 -4.48
N GLU A 309 -30.78 -8.82 -4.45
CA GLU A 309 -31.70 -8.56 -5.56
C GLU A 309 -31.80 -7.05 -5.82
N GLY A 310 -31.74 -6.64 -7.08
CA GLY A 310 -31.83 -5.22 -7.46
C GLY A 310 -30.58 -4.37 -7.17
N SER A 311 -29.52 -4.94 -6.58
CA SER A 311 -28.22 -4.28 -6.47
C SER A 311 -27.62 -3.94 -7.85
N PRO A 312 -26.66 -2.98 -7.94
CA PRO A 312 -25.98 -2.67 -9.20
C PRO A 312 -25.40 -3.91 -9.88
N ILE A 313 -24.74 -4.79 -9.11
CA ILE A 313 -24.18 -6.05 -9.62
C ILE A 313 -25.28 -6.94 -10.21
N HIS A 314 -26.41 -7.08 -9.50
CA HIS A 314 -27.54 -7.87 -9.99
C HIS A 314 -28.13 -7.27 -11.28
N LYS A 315 -28.34 -5.95 -11.32
CA LYS A 315 -28.88 -5.25 -12.49
C LYS A 315 -27.96 -5.36 -13.71
N HIS A 316 -26.65 -5.27 -13.53
CA HIS A 316 -25.67 -5.52 -14.59
C HIS A 316 -25.86 -6.90 -15.19
N PHE A 317 -25.88 -7.97 -14.38
CA PHE A 317 -26.05 -9.30 -14.94
C PHE A 317 -27.46 -9.55 -15.51
N VAL A 318 -28.49 -8.86 -15.02
CA VAL A 318 -29.82 -8.85 -15.68
C VAL A 318 -29.72 -8.24 -17.08
N CYS A 319 -29.12 -7.06 -17.22
CA CYS A 319 -28.84 -6.44 -18.52
C CYS A 319 -28.05 -7.37 -19.44
N GLN A 320 -27.01 -8.03 -18.92
CA GLN A 320 -26.23 -9.00 -19.67
C GLN A 320 -27.07 -10.18 -20.16
N SER A 321 -27.99 -10.68 -19.32
CA SER A 321 -28.88 -11.79 -19.67
C SER A 321 -29.95 -11.42 -20.70
N GLU A 322 -30.28 -10.13 -20.83
CA GLU A 322 -31.25 -9.61 -21.79
C GLU A 322 -30.61 -9.25 -23.13
N HIS A 323 -29.47 -8.57 -23.12
CA HIS A 323 -28.80 -8.06 -24.32
C HIS A 323 -27.70 -8.99 -24.86
N SER A 324 -27.15 -9.89 -24.03
CA SER A 324 -26.11 -10.84 -24.44
C SER A 324 -26.32 -12.24 -23.80
N PRO A 325 -27.51 -12.86 -23.93
CA PRO A 325 -27.87 -14.09 -23.22
C PRO A 325 -26.90 -15.27 -23.44
N ASP A 326 -26.30 -15.33 -24.62
CA ASP A 326 -25.41 -16.41 -25.06
C ASP A 326 -23.96 -16.25 -24.57
N SER A 327 -23.58 -15.05 -24.10
CA SER A 327 -22.25 -14.79 -23.56
C SER A 327 -21.98 -15.55 -22.26
N ALA A 328 -23.02 -15.78 -21.44
CA ALA A 328 -22.95 -16.54 -20.21
C ALA A 328 -24.24 -17.35 -19.93
N PRO A 329 -24.47 -18.46 -20.66
CA PRO A 329 -25.76 -19.18 -20.62
C PRO A 329 -26.16 -19.67 -19.22
N LYS A 330 -25.18 -20.04 -18.40
CA LYS A 330 -25.41 -20.49 -17.01
C LYS A 330 -25.86 -19.34 -16.11
N ILE A 331 -25.25 -18.16 -16.24
CA ILE A 331 -25.66 -16.94 -15.52
C ILE A 331 -27.06 -16.54 -15.96
N THR A 332 -27.32 -16.48 -17.27
CA THR A 332 -28.64 -16.21 -17.86
C THR A 332 -29.72 -17.14 -17.30
N LYS A 333 -29.43 -18.45 -17.21
CA LYS A 333 -30.37 -19.43 -16.64
C LYS A 333 -30.63 -19.20 -15.14
N LEU A 334 -29.59 -18.87 -14.37
CA LEU A 334 -29.72 -18.62 -12.93
C LEU A 334 -30.52 -17.34 -12.64
N ILE A 335 -30.35 -16.30 -13.44
CA ILE A 335 -31.13 -15.05 -13.36
C ILE A 335 -32.60 -15.31 -13.66
N LYS A 336 -32.90 -16.00 -14.78
CA LYS A 336 -34.28 -16.37 -15.13
C LYS A 336 -34.98 -17.20 -14.04
N LYS A 337 -34.21 -18.02 -13.31
CA LYS A 337 -34.70 -18.82 -12.19
C LYS A 337 -34.85 -18.02 -10.88
N GLY A 338 -34.18 -16.87 -10.72
CA GLY A 338 -34.14 -16.10 -9.47
C GLY A 338 -33.31 -16.75 -8.35
N ASP A 339 -32.32 -17.58 -8.71
CA ASP A 339 -31.51 -18.33 -7.72
C ASP A 339 -30.25 -17.54 -7.31
N LEU A 340 -30.45 -16.47 -6.52
CA LEU A 340 -29.39 -15.52 -6.16
C LEU A 340 -28.19 -16.16 -5.44
N LYS A 341 -28.42 -17.20 -4.63
CA LYS A 341 -27.35 -17.89 -3.91
C LYS A 341 -26.42 -18.65 -4.85
N ARG A 342 -26.98 -19.37 -5.83
CA ARG A 342 -26.17 -20.05 -6.84
C ARG A 342 -25.54 -19.05 -7.81
N LEU A 343 -26.25 -17.96 -8.13
CA LEU A 343 -25.73 -16.89 -8.96
C LEU A 343 -24.50 -16.24 -8.30
N ALA A 344 -24.57 -15.84 -7.03
CA ALA A 344 -23.43 -15.26 -6.31
C ALA A 344 -22.21 -16.21 -6.30
N LYS A 345 -22.43 -17.51 -6.11
CA LYS A 345 -21.35 -18.52 -6.18
C LYS A 345 -20.75 -18.61 -7.59
N GLU A 346 -21.57 -18.57 -8.62
CA GLU A 346 -21.10 -18.62 -10.01
C GLU A 346 -20.32 -17.37 -10.39
N LEU A 347 -20.84 -16.20 -10.07
CA LEU A 347 -20.19 -14.92 -10.34
C LEU A 347 -18.83 -14.82 -9.65
N ALA A 348 -18.73 -15.30 -8.40
CA ALA A 348 -17.47 -15.33 -7.67
C ALA A 348 -16.40 -16.25 -8.30
N THR A 349 -16.77 -17.12 -9.25
CA THR A 349 -15.80 -17.99 -9.96
C THR A 349 -15.33 -17.42 -11.31
N ILE A 350 -15.89 -16.29 -11.76
CA ILE A 350 -15.50 -15.68 -13.06
C ILE A 350 -14.06 -15.18 -12.98
N ASP A 351 -13.78 -14.31 -12.02
CA ASP A 351 -12.48 -13.70 -11.81
C ASP A 351 -12.39 -13.08 -10.40
N ARG A 352 -11.16 -12.73 -9.99
CA ARG A 352 -10.87 -12.17 -8.68
C ARG A 352 -11.61 -10.85 -8.42
N SER A 353 -11.71 -9.96 -9.42
CA SER A 353 -12.39 -8.67 -9.27
C SER A 353 -13.89 -8.88 -9.02
N THR A 354 -14.55 -9.73 -9.81
CA THR A 354 -15.97 -10.08 -9.60
C THR A 354 -16.22 -10.73 -8.24
N HIS A 355 -15.31 -11.58 -7.77
CA HIS A 355 -15.41 -12.16 -6.43
C HIS A 355 -15.48 -11.08 -5.34
N TYR A 356 -14.54 -10.13 -5.33
CA TYR A 356 -14.45 -9.11 -4.27
C TYR A 356 -15.50 -7.99 -4.35
N ARG A 357 -16.25 -7.88 -5.45
CA ARG A 357 -17.49 -7.07 -5.51
C ARG A 357 -18.62 -7.68 -4.67
N LEU A 358 -18.67 -9.01 -4.57
CA LEU A 358 -19.74 -9.75 -3.90
C LEU A 358 -19.47 -10.04 -2.41
N GLN A 359 -18.27 -9.75 -1.90
CA GLN A 359 -17.90 -10.04 -0.52
C GLN A 359 -17.12 -8.90 0.12
N THR A 360 -17.25 -8.73 1.43
CA THR A 360 -16.34 -7.89 2.20
C THR A 360 -14.92 -8.45 2.08
N SER A 361 -13.95 -7.62 1.68
CA SER A 361 -12.55 -8.04 1.64
C SER A 361 -11.90 -7.78 3.00
N GLN A 362 -10.87 -8.56 3.30
CA GLN A 362 -10.06 -8.43 4.50
C GLN A 362 -8.62 -8.75 4.10
N ALA A 363 -7.70 -7.84 4.35
CA ALA A 363 -6.28 -7.99 4.04
C ALA A 363 -5.43 -7.50 5.22
N VAL A 364 -4.42 -8.27 5.62
CA VAL A 364 -3.45 -7.86 6.64
C VAL A 364 -2.24 -7.29 5.93
N ASP A 365 -2.19 -5.96 5.82
CA ASP A 365 -1.20 -5.27 4.99
C ASP A 365 -0.02 -4.72 5.81
N TYR A 366 -0.20 -4.57 7.13
CA TYR A 366 0.81 -4.01 8.03
C TYR A 366 1.13 -4.96 9.18
N PHE A 367 2.43 -5.18 9.45
CA PHE A 367 2.92 -5.97 10.58
C PHE A 367 4.21 -5.38 11.16
N LEU A 368 4.15 -4.94 12.41
CA LEU A 368 5.28 -4.39 13.17
C LEU A 368 5.50 -5.21 14.45
N GLY A 369 6.72 -5.67 14.68
CA GLY A 369 7.08 -6.33 15.94
C GLY A 369 8.55 -6.70 16.03
N GLY A 370 9.14 -6.49 17.22
CA GLY A 370 10.51 -6.86 17.55
C GLY A 370 11.57 -5.84 17.13
N VAL A 371 12.61 -5.73 17.96
CA VAL A 371 13.73 -4.78 17.78
C VAL A 371 15.06 -5.52 17.63
N LYS A 372 15.23 -6.62 18.37
CA LYS A 372 16.48 -7.40 18.40
C LYS A 372 16.20 -8.88 18.68
N ILE A 373 16.96 -9.77 18.06
CA ILE A 373 16.73 -11.22 18.08
C ILE A 373 16.81 -11.88 19.48
N ASN A 374 17.54 -11.28 20.42
CA ASN A 374 17.73 -11.82 21.76
C ASN A 374 16.75 -11.26 22.82
N ALA A 375 15.77 -10.46 22.39
CA ALA A 375 14.71 -9.93 23.23
C ALA A 375 13.34 -10.32 22.66
N MET A 376 12.47 -10.86 23.50
CA MET A 376 11.07 -11.10 23.16
C MET A 376 10.34 -9.75 23.03
N PRO A 377 9.61 -9.51 21.92
CA PRO A 377 8.94 -8.23 21.71
C PRO A 377 7.78 -8.01 22.69
N GLU A 378 7.73 -6.82 23.27
CA GLU A 378 6.68 -6.37 24.19
C GLU A 378 5.51 -5.68 23.47
N TYR A 379 5.78 -5.15 22.28
CA TYR A 379 4.81 -4.43 21.46
C TYR A 379 4.76 -5.01 20.05
N ILE A 380 3.57 -5.37 19.60
CA ILE A 380 3.28 -5.86 18.26
C ILE A 380 2.05 -5.14 17.73
N LYS A 381 2.11 -4.62 16.51
CA LYS A 381 0.99 -3.92 15.86
C LYS A 381 0.75 -4.50 14.48
N ILE A 382 -0.50 -4.78 14.16
CA ILE A 382 -0.94 -5.15 12.81
C ILE A 382 -2.06 -4.23 12.34
N GLY A 383 -2.12 -4.01 11.03
CA GLY A 383 -3.19 -3.26 10.35
C GLY A 383 -3.95 -4.19 9.41
N VAL A 384 -5.27 -4.19 9.52
CA VAL A 384 -6.17 -5.01 8.70
C VAL A 384 -7.15 -4.13 7.93
N ASN A 385 -6.96 -4.05 6.61
CA ASN A 385 -7.83 -3.29 5.72
C ASN A 385 -9.11 -4.08 5.40
N HIS A 386 -10.26 -3.40 5.45
CA HIS A 386 -11.53 -3.98 5.04
C HIS A 386 -12.24 -3.09 4.02
N ARG A 387 -12.64 -3.68 2.88
CA ARG A 387 -13.63 -3.08 1.96
C ARG A 387 -14.97 -3.77 2.14
N ILE A 388 -15.95 -3.04 2.64
CA ILE A 388 -17.23 -3.53 3.15
C ILE A 388 -18.24 -3.64 2.02
N ALA A 389 -18.76 -4.85 1.78
CA ALA A 389 -19.78 -5.07 0.77
C ALA A 389 -21.15 -4.51 1.21
N PRO A 390 -22.05 -4.18 0.27
CA PRO A 390 -23.33 -3.52 0.57
C PRO A 390 -24.24 -4.24 1.58
N GLN A 391 -24.12 -5.56 1.67
CA GLN A 391 -24.89 -6.40 2.59
C GLN A 391 -24.32 -6.48 4.02
N ASP A 392 -23.12 -5.95 4.26
CA ASP A 392 -22.42 -5.99 5.55
C ASP A 392 -22.25 -4.55 6.09
N SER A 393 -21.67 -4.40 7.29
CA SER A 393 -21.52 -3.08 7.95
C SER A 393 -20.25 -2.99 8.79
N ILE A 394 -19.80 -1.77 9.10
CA ILE A 394 -18.64 -1.54 9.98
C ILE A 394 -18.82 -2.25 11.35
N PRO A 395 -19.98 -2.14 12.04
CA PRO A 395 -20.19 -2.89 13.28
C PRO A 395 -20.11 -4.41 13.10
N ALA A 396 -20.59 -4.96 11.97
CA ALA A 396 -20.50 -6.38 11.68
C ALA A 396 -19.04 -6.84 11.46
N VAL A 397 -18.21 -5.99 10.84
CA VAL A 397 -16.76 -6.22 10.69
C VAL A 397 -16.08 -6.27 12.06
N LYS A 398 -16.30 -5.24 12.90
CA LYS A 398 -15.78 -5.18 14.27
C LYS A 398 -16.19 -6.41 15.08
N ALA A 399 -17.49 -6.76 15.07
CA ALA A 399 -18.00 -7.93 15.77
C ALA A 399 -17.41 -9.26 15.26
N ASN A 400 -17.18 -9.39 13.94
CA ASN A 400 -16.58 -10.60 13.38
C ASN A 400 -15.13 -10.75 13.86
N ILE A 401 -14.31 -9.69 13.87
CA ILE A 401 -12.93 -9.75 14.39
C ILE A 401 -12.93 -10.20 15.84
N LEU A 402 -13.74 -9.57 16.69
CA LEU A 402 -13.85 -9.93 18.12
C LEU A 402 -14.26 -11.40 18.30
N LYS A 403 -15.21 -11.87 17.50
CA LYS A 403 -15.62 -13.29 17.47
C LYS A 403 -14.47 -14.22 17.08
N GLN A 404 -13.68 -13.88 16.06
CA GLN A 404 -12.60 -14.73 15.57
C GLN A 404 -11.44 -14.82 16.57
N ILE A 405 -11.09 -13.71 17.23
CA ILE A 405 -9.97 -13.65 18.18
C ILE A 405 -10.33 -14.17 19.58
N ARG A 406 -11.63 -14.27 19.92
CA ARG A 406 -12.09 -14.73 21.25
C ARG A 406 -11.43 -16.01 21.77
N PRO A 407 -11.27 -17.08 20.98
CA PRO A 407 -10.59 -18.29 21.46
C PRO A 407 -9.11 -18.07 21.81
N ILE A 408 -8.44 -17.16 21.09
CA ILE A 408 -7.02 -16.82 21.30
C ILE A 408 -6.88 -15.99 22.58
N VAL A 409 -7.74 -14.99 22.75
CA VAL A 409 -7.83 -14.15 23.96
C VAL A 409 -8.03 -15.02 25.20
N LYS A 410 -9.00 -15.95 25.18
CA LYS A 410 -9.27 -16.87 26.29
C LYS A 410 -8.08 -17.78 26.60
N ARG A 411 -7.44 -18.35 25.57
CA ARG A 411 -6.31 -19.28 25.74
C ARG A 411 -5.07 -18.61 26.35
N PHE A 412 -4.82 -17.34 26.04
CA PHE A 412 -3.65 -16.60 26.54
C PHE A 412 -3.96 -15.65 27.71
N GLY A 413 -5.21 -15.63 28.20
CA GLY A 413 -5.61 -14.77 29.32
C GLY A 413 -5.41 -13.27 29.04
N LEU A 414 -5.67 -12.82 27.81
CA LEU A 414 -5.43 -11.42 27.42
C LEU A 414 -6.58 -10.51 27.87
N THR A 415 -6.26 -9.32 28.39
CA THR A 415 -7.23 -8.24 28.55
C THR A 415 -7.49 -7.58 27.21
N VAL A 416 -8.75 -7.31 26.85
CA VAL A 416 -9.11 -6.68 25.57
C VAL A 416 -9.70 -5.29 25.80
N LYS A 417 -9.15 -4.30 25.09
CA LYS A 417 -9.71 -2.95 24.97
C LYS A 417 -10.12 -2.72 23.51
N ALA A 418 -11.38 -3.01 23.18
CA ALA A 418 -11.88 -2.92 21.82
C ALA A 418 -12.73 -1.66 21.59
N PHE A 419 -12.31 -0.83 20.63
CA PHE A 419 -13.07 0.30 20.08
C PHE A 419 -13.66 1.25 21.14
N GLN A 420 -12.91 1.46 22.23
CA GLN A 420 -13.37 2.30 23.36
C GLN A 420 -13.56 3.74 22.90
N GLY A 421 -14.75 4.31 23.15
CA GLY A 421 -15.07 5.70 22.79
C GLY A 421 -15.47 5.91 21.32
N GLU A 422 -15.60 4.85 20.52
CA GLU A 422 -16.04 4.96 19.13
C GLU A 422 -17.58 4.84 19.01
N GLU A 423 -18.18 5.64 18.11
CA GLU A 423 -19.58 5.48 17.75
C GLU A 423 -19.84 4.11 17.08
N HIS A 424 -20.99 3.50 17.35
CA HIS A 424 -21.37 2.18 16.81
C HIS A 424 -20.42 1.02 17.18
N ASN A 425 -19.90 1.00 18.41
CA ASN A 425 -19.21 -0.16 18.96
C ASN A 425 -20.18 -1.36 19.05
N PRO A 426 -19.83 -2.56 18.54
CA PRO A 426 -20.69 -3.72 18.71
C PRO A 426 -20.93 -4.05 20.20
N ASP A 427 -22.17 -4.40 20.55
CA ASP A 427 -22.52 -5.00 21.84
C ASP A 427 -21.83 -6.37 21.94
N PHE A 428 -20.57 -6.37 22.36
CA PHE A 428 -19.73 -7.55 22.45
C PHE A 428 -18.95 -7.51 23.76
N GLU A 429 -19.46 -8.21 24.76
CA GLU A 429 -18.76 -8.41 26.02
C GLU A 429 -17.90 -9.67 25.95
N PHE A 430 -16.62 -9.53 26.30
CA PHE A 430 -15.81 -10.68 26.70
C PHE A 430 -16.27 -11.07 28.10
N ASP A 431 -17.28 -11.94 28.16
CA ASP A 431 -17.79 -12.51 29.41
C ASP A 431 -16.62 -12.92 30.35
N GLU A 432 -16.59 -12.35 31.56
CA GLU A 432 -15.55 -12.51 32.59
C GLU A 432 -15.56 -13.88 33.28
N THR A 433 -16.35 -14.83 32.78
CA THR A 433 -16.40 -16.18 33.32
C THR A 433 -15.25 -17.03 32.79
N LEU A 434 -14.20 -17.14 33.60
CA LEU A 434 -13.27 -18.26 33.63
C LEU A 434 -14.06 -19.51 34.03
N ASP A 435 -14.50 -20.30 33.05
CA ASP A 435 -14.89 -21.68 33.33
C ASP A 435 -13.60 -22.48 33.60
N ASP A 436 -13.41 -22.82 34.87
CA ASP A 436 -12.40 -23.74 35.36
C ASP A 436 -12.59 -25.11 34.72
N GLU A 437 -11.75 -25.45 33.74
CA GLU A 437 -11.17 -26.80 33.55
C GLU A 437 -10.30 -26.82 32.28
N VAL A 438 -9.08 -26.28 32.38
CA VAL A 438 -7.99 -26.66 31.48
C VAL A 438 -6.77 -26.98 32.32
N ILE A 439 -6.46 -28.28 32.43
CA ILE A 439 -5.26 -28.76 33.13
C ILE A 439 -4.04 -28.42 32.28
N TYR A 440 -3.21 -27.48 32.76
CA TYR A 440 -1.91 -27.14 32.17
C TYR A 440 -0.76 -27.85 32.90
N PRO A 441 0.35 -28.16 32.21
CA PRO A 441 1.55 -28.73 32.84
C PRO A 441 2.25 -27.71 33.76
N THR A 442 3.17 -28.21 34.59
CA THR A 442 3.63 -27.74 35.91
C THR A 442 4.30 -26.35 36.03
N TYR A 443 4.18 -25.45 35.05
CA TYR A 443 4.54 -24.03 35.18
C TYR A 443 3.52 -23.15 34.44
N GLU A 444 2.73 -22.40 35.20
CA GLU A 444 1.84 -21.37 34.64
C GLU A 444 2.68 -20.15 34.23
N VAL A 445 2.50 -19.69 32.98
CA VAL A 445 3.11 -18.45 32.49
C VAL A 445 2.01 -17.41 32.33
N GLU A 446 2.09 -16.34 33.11
CA GLU A 446 1.17 -15.21 33.02
C GLU A 446 1.71 -14.18 32.02
N TYR A 447 1.06 -14.07 30.87
CA TYR A 447 1.47 -13.15 29.80
C TYR A 447 1.22 -11.68 30.14
N ASN A 448 0.30 -11.40 31.07
CA ASN A 448 -0.19 -10.05 31.43
C ASN A 448 -0.45 -9.17 30.20
N GLY A 449 -1.07 -9.78 29.18
CA GLY A 449 -1.17 -9.17 27.85
C GLY A 449 -2.42 -8.31 27.70
N THR A 450 -2.27 -7.10 27.18
CA THR A 450 -3.39 -6.23 26.77
C THR A 450 -3.44 -6.13 25.25
N LEU A 451 -4.58 -6.51 24.67
CA LEU A 451 -4.89 -6.37 23.26
C LEU A 451 -5.79 -5.14 23.05
N ILE A 452 -5.32 -4.16 22.31
CA ILE A 452 -6.03 -2.91 22.00
C ILE A 452 -6.47 -2.97 20.53
N LEU A 453 -7.76 -2.76 20.28
CA LEU A 453 -8.30 -2.66 18.93
C LEU A 453 -8.87 -1.26 18.71
N THR A 454 -8.46 -0.62 17.64
CA THR A 454 -8.97 0.70 17.20
C THR A 454 -9.35 0.66 15.73
N SER A 455 -10.19 1.58 15.30
CA SER A 455 -10.50 1.75 13.87
C SER A 455 -10.09 3.11 13.35
N SER A 456 -9.72 3.16 12.07
CA SER A 456 -9.42 4.41 11.36
C SER A 456 -10.09 4.44 9.98
N GLN A 457 -10.26 5.66 9.47
CA GLN A 457 -10.84 5.95 8.15
C GLN A 457 -12.20 5.26 7.87
N PRO A 458 -13.16 5.24 8.81
CA PRO A 458 -14.45 4.60 8.59
C PRO A 458 -15.22 5.33 7.48
N THR A 459 -15.51 4.64 6.39
CA THR A 459 -16.37 5.12 5.31
C THR A 459 -17.53 4.17 5.17
N GLN A 460 -18.76 4.68 5.27
CA GLN A 460 -19.93 3.85 5.03
C GLN A 460 -20.04 3.51 3.54
N VAL A 461 -20.73 2.41 3.26
CA VAL A 461 -21.16 2.10 1.89
C VAL A 461 -21.96 3.29 1.34
N THR A 462 -21.61 3.76 0.14
CA THR A 462 -22.27 4.95 -0.41
C THR A 462 -23.71 4.65 -0.82
N PRO A 463 -24.62 5.63 -0.82
CA PRO A 463 -25.93 5.49 -1.44
C PRO A 463 -25.80 5.05 -2.92
N ILE A 464 -26.80 4.34 -3.42
CA ILE A 464 -26.87 3.96 -4.84
C ILE A 464 -27.35 5.17 -5.63
N SER A 465 -26.52 5.65 -6.55
CA SER A 465 -26.89 6.74 -7.46
C SER A 465 -28.02 6.30 -8.42
N PRO A 466 -28.96 7.20 -8.76
CA PRO A 466 -30.04 6.87 -9.67
C PRO A 466 -29.54 6.35 -11.03
N THR A 467 -30.09 5.23 -11.50
CA THR A 467 -29.81 4.65 -12.82
C THR A 467 -31.02 4.77 -13.76
N THR A 468 -31.86 5.77 -13.51
CA THR A 468 -33.09 6.07 -14.25
C THR A 468 -33.41 7.55 -14.09
N GLY A 469 -34.08 8.15 -15.07
CA GLY A 469 -34.56 9.53 -15.02
C GLY A 469 -33.61 10.52 -15.70
N PRO A 470 -33.97 11.81 -15.77
CA PRO A 470 -33.40 12.74 -16.74
C PRO A 470 -31.89 12.88 -16.70
N VAL A 471 -31.26 12.83 -15.52
CA VAL A 471 -29.81 12.93 -15.38
C VAL A 471 -29.12 11.67 -15.91
N TRP A 472 -29.63 10.49 -15.53
CA TRP A 472 -29.11 9.22 -16.05
C TRP A 472 -29.34 9.08 -17.55
N ASP A 473 -30.48 9.55 -18.07
CA ASP A 473 -30.81 9.45 -19.50
C ASP A 473 -29.82 10.26 -20.35
N ILE A 474 -29.43 11.45 -19.90
CA ILE A 474 -28.39 12.26 -20.57
C ILE A 474 -27.01 11.60 -20.44
N PHE A 475 -26.65 11.14 -19.24
CA PHE A 475 -25.36 10.50 -18.99
C PHE A 475 -25.19 9.22 -19.84
N SER A 476 -26.11 8.27 -19.71
CA SER A 476 -26.10 7.00 -20.45
C SER A 476 -26.37 7.18 -21.95
N GLY A 477 -27.18 8.16 -22.35
CA GLY A 477 -27.36 8.54 -23.75
C GLY A 477 -26.08 9.08 -24.38
N THR A 478 -25.28 9.86 -23.63
CA THR A 478 -23.97 10.34 -24.07
C THR A 478 -22.95 9.21 -24.21
N ILE A 479 -22.97 8.24 -23.27
CA ILE A 479 -22.15 7.03 -23.36
C ILE A 479 -22.47 6.27 -24.65
N GLN A 480 -23.76 6.08 -24.95
CA GLN A 480 -24.17 5.40 -26.18
C GLN A 480 -23.70 6.13 -27.44
N HIS A 481 -23.77 7.46 -27.47
CA HIS A 481 -23.29 8.25 -28.61
C HIS A 481 -21.77 8.13 -28.79
N THR A 482 -21.02 8.45 -27.72
CA THR A 482 -19.56 8.55 -27.77
C THR A 482 -18.95 7.24 -28.25
N PHE A 483 -19.40 6.12 -27.68
CA PHE A 483 -18.82 4.79 -27.90
C PHE A 483 -19.56 3.96 -28.95
N ALA A 484 -20.50 4.55 -29.71
CA ALA A 484 -21.18 3.84 -30.80
C ALA A 484 -20.19 3.33 -31.86
N PHE A 485 -20.38 2.10 -32.33
CA PHE A 485 -19.54 1.48 -33.36
C PHE A 485 -20.40 0.68 -34.34
N ASP A 486 -19.86 0.47 -35.55
CA ASP A 486 -20.62 -0.11 -36.67
C ASP A 486 -21.12 -1.53 -36.36
N GLY A 487 -22.43 -1.73 -36.53
CA GLY A 487 -23.08 -3.03 -36.31
C GLY A 487 -23.16 -3.46 -34.84
N GLY A 488 -22.77 -2.60 -33.90
CA GLY A 488 -22.74 -2.89 -32.48
C GLY A 488 -23.76 -2.11 -31.65
N LYS A 489 -23.89 -2.52 -30.39
CA LYS A 489 -24.76 -1.93 -29.37
C LYS A 489 -23.92 -1.52 -28.16
N VAL A 490 -24.19 -0.35 -27.61
CA VAL A 490 -23.61 0.11 -26.34
C VAL A 490 -24.66 -0.02 -25.24
N VAL A 491 -24.30 -0.65 -24.12
CA VAL A 491 -25.20 -0.93 -22.99
C VAL A 491 -24.62 -0.29 -21.73
N PRO A 492 -25.00 0.95 -21.40
CA PRO A 492 -24.65 1.56 -20.12
C PRO A 492 -25.45 0.92 -19.00
N VAL A 493 -24.76 0.42 -17.98
CA VAL A 493 -25.40 -0.12 -16.78
C VAL A 493 -24.55 0.21 -15.55
N GLY A 494 -25.20 0.77 -14.53
CA GLY A 494 -24.54 1.14 -13.29
C GLY A 494 -23.99 -0.09 -12.56
N GLU A 495 -22.78 0.06 -11.99
CA GLU A 495 -22.12 -0.98 -11.22
C GLU A 495 -21.62 -0.50 -9.83
N LEU A 496 -21.10 -1.42 -9.03
CA LEU A 496 -20.36 -1.21 -7.81
C LEU A 496 -18.86 -1.29 -8.11
N MET A 497 -18.11 -0.34 -7.54
CA MET A 497 -16.65 -0.43 -7.48
C MET A 497 -16.18 -0.87 -6.11
N THR A 498 -14.97 -1.45 -6.06
CA THR A 498 -14.36 -1.93 -4.82
C THR A 498 -13.53 -0.89 -4.08
N GLY A 499 -12.99 0.10 -4.80
CA GLY A 499 -12.26 1.23 -4.24
C GLY A 499 -13.20 2.32 -3.71
N ASN A 500 -12.58 3.35 -3.13
CA ASN A 500 -13.23 4.62 -2.81
C ASN A 500 -12.47 5.71 -3.57
N THR A 501 -13.18 6.77 -3.92
CA THR A 501 -12.67 7.96 -4.62
C THR A 501 -12.97 9.21 -3.81
N ASP A 502 -12.51 10.36 -4.27
CA ASP A 502 -12.82 11.68 -3.70
C ASP A 502 -14.32 11.94 -3.55
N THR A 503 -15.16 11.34 -4.40
CA THR A 503 -16.64 11.45 -4.33
C THR A 503 -17.26 11.18 -2.97
N ARG A 504 -16.64 10.40 -2.08
CA ARG A 504 -17.16 10.16 -0.73
C ARG A 504 -17.31 11.45 0.08
N HIS A 505 -16.55 12.48 -0.29
CA HIS A 505 -16.59 13.82 0.31
C HIS A 505 -17.62 14.75 -0.35
N TYR A 506 -18.26 14.31 -1.45
CA TYR A 506 -19.19 15.13 -2.24
C TYR A 506 -20.64 14.64 -2.20
N LEU A 507 -20.95 13.61 -1.41
CA LEU A 507 -22.28 12.96 -1.39
C LEU A 507 -23.44 13.89 -1.01
N ASN A 508 -23.16 14.97 -0.27
CA ASN A 508 -24.16 15.98 0.12
C ASN A 508 -24.56 16.92 -1.03
N LEU A 509 -23.72 17.02 -2.08
CA LEU A 509 -23.91 17.97 -3.17
C LEU A 509 -24.91 17.48 -4.21
N THR A 510 -25.12 16.17 -4.36
CA THR A 510 -26.13 15.58 -5.25
C THR A 510 -26.31 14.08 -5.01
N PRO A 511 -27.50 13.50 -5.24
CA PRO A 511 -27.67 12.04 -5.32
C PRO A 511 -27.10 11.44 -6.63
N ASN A 512 -26.82 12.26 -7.65
CA ASN A 512 -26.33 11.81 -8.96
C ASN A 512 -24.80 11.77 -9.02
N VAL A 513 -24.20 10.85 -8.27
CA VAL A 513 -22.74 10.69 -8.19
C VAL A 513 -22.30 9.46 -8.99
N TYR A 514 -21.62 9.66 -10.10
CA TYR A 514 -21.11 8.60 -10.97
C TYR A 514 -19.59 8.60 -10.96
N ARG A 515 -19.02 7.43 -11.18
CA ARG A 515 -17.58 7.20 -11.04
C ARG A 515 -17.11 6.33 -12.19
N TRP A 516 -16.42 6.92 -13.16
CA TRP A 516 -16.14 6.23 -14.39
C TRP A 516 -15.04 6.87 -15.23
N VAL A 517 -13.95 6.11 -15.39
CA VAL A 517 -13.00 6.32 -16.48
C VAL A 517 -13.32 5.32 -17.59
N PRO A 518 -13.72 5.77 -18.80
CA PRO A 518 -14.18 4.90 -19.86
C PRO A 518 -13.04 4.21 -20.62
N THR A 519 -12.12 3.58 -19.89
CA THR A 519 -11.02 2.82 -20.47
C THR A 519 -11.49 1.42 -20.85
N ARG A 520 -11.09 0.93 -22.02
CA ARG A 520 -11.41 -0.42 -22.47
C ARG A 520 -10.67 -1.46 -21.63
N LYS A 521 -11.29 -2.62 -21.42
CA LYS A 521 -10.65 -3.76 -20.74
C LYS A 521 -9.33 -4.11 -21.40
N GLY A 522 -8.23 -4.06 -20.63
CA GLY A 522 -6.87 -4.32 -21.11
C GLY A 522 -6.18 -3.15 -21.80
N HIS A 523 -6.71 -1.92 -21.68
CA HIS A 523 -6.12 -0.67 -22.20
C HIS A 523 -5.55 0.23 -21.09
N ALA A 524 -5.57 -0.23 -19.83
CA ALA A 524 -4.78 0.30 -18.73
C ALA A 524 -4.32 -0.87 -17.86
N PHE A 525 -3.13 -0.75 -17.27
CA PHE A 525 -2.54 -1.79 -16.45
C PHE A 525 -1.81 -1.21 -15.25
N ASN A 526 -1.69 -2.04 -14.21
CA ASN A 526 -0.73 -1.87 -13.11
C ASN A 526 -0.93 -0.59 -12.27
N ILE A 527 -2.17 -0.14 -12.09
CA ILE A 527 -2.52 0.86 -11.06
C ILE A 527 -1.92 0.43 -9.71
N HIS A 528 -1.32 1.40 -9.01
CA HIS A 528 -0.61 1.24 -7.74
C HIS A 528 0.64 0.34 -7.74
N THR A 529 1.09 -0.17 -8.89
CA THR A 529 2.27 -1.05 -8.96
C THR A 529 3.22 -0.66 -10.09
N VAL A 530 4.29 -1.44 -10.26
CA VAL A 530 5.36 -1.25 -11.24
C VAL A 530 4.79 -1.31 -12.66
N ASP A 531 5.32 -0.46 -13.54
CA ASP A 531 4.96 -0.42 -14.97
C ASP A 531 3.49 -0.03 -15.23
N GLU A 532 2.95 0.87 -14.39
CA GLU A 532 1.69 1.56 -14.66
C GLU A 532 1.72 2.24 -16.04
N ARG A 533 0.65 2.04 -16.81
CA ARG A 533 0.53 2.55 -18.18
C ARG A 533 -0.92 2.62 -18.66
N VAL A 534 -1.16 3.53 -19.61
CA VAL A 534 -2.43 3.68 -20.34
C VAL A 534 -2.23 3.65 -21.85
N ASP A 535 -3.16 3.04 -22.59
CA ASP A 535 -3.21 3.08 -24.06
C ASP A 535 -3.71 4.46 -24.49
N MET A 536 -2.88 5.19 -25.24
CA MET A 536 -3.19 6.58 -25.60
C MET A 536 -4.31 6.69 -26.64
N GLY A 537 -4.64 5.61 -27.36
CA GLY A 537 -5.85 5.54 -28.17
C GLY A 537 -7.10 5.53 -27.29
N SER A 538 -7.09 4.77 -26.19
CA SER A 538 -8.18 4.83 -25.21
C SER A 538 -8.25 6.16 -24.45
N HIS A 539 -7.11 6.80 -24.16
CA HIS A 539 -7.12 8.16 -23.60
C HIS A 539 -7.88 9.15 -24.50
N LEU A 540 -7.73 9.06 -25.83
CA LEU A 540 -8.50 9.91 -26.75
C LEU A 540 -10.02 9.65 -26.69
N GLU A 541 -10.43 8.41 -26.45
CA GLU A 541 -11.85 8.09 -26.23
C GLU A 541 -12.37 8.70 -24.91
N VAL A 542 -11.54 8.73 -23.86
CA VAL A 542 -11.86 9.41 -22.59
C VAL A 542 -12.03 10.92 -22.81
N VAL A 543 -11.13 11.56 -23.57
CA VAL A 543 -11.24 12.99 -23.92
C VAL A 543 -12.54 13.26 -24.71
N SER A 544 -12.85 12.39 -25.67
CA SER A 544 -14.08 12.47 -26.48
C SER A 544 -15.33 12.40 -25.62
N PHE A 545 -15.34 11.49 -24.64
CA PHE A 545 -16.45 11.34 -23.71
C PHE A 545 -16.67 12.59 -22.85
N TYR A 546 -15.64 13.15 -22.24
CA TYR A 546 -15.78 14.38 -21.45
C TYR A 546 -16.29 15.54 -22.31
N TYR A 547 -15.79 15.66 -23.54
CA TYR A 547 -16.23 16.70 -24.49
C TYR A 547 -17.72 16.58 -24.82
N ASP A 548 -18.21 15.39 -25.16
CA ASP A 548 -19.61 15.16 -25.48
C ASP A 548 -20.51 15.26 -24.24
N LEU A 549 -20.03 14.81 -23.07
CA LEU A 549 -20.75 14.90 -21.80
C LEU A 549 -21.02 16.36 -21.41
N ILE A 550 -20.00 17.22 -21.49
CA ILE A 550 -20.14 18.64 -21.17
C ILE A 550 -21.18 19.28 -22.11
N ARG A 551 -21.09 19.03 -23.42
CA ARG A 551 -22.01 19.59 -24.42
C ARG A 551 -23.46 19.13 -24.21
N ASN A 552 -23.67 17.83 -23.96
CA ASN A 552 -25.00 17.27 -23.77
C ASN A 552 -25.65 17.77 -22.46
N PHE A 553 -24.89 17.91 -21.38
CA PHE A 553 -25.43 18.50 -20.14
C PHE A 553 -25.68 20.01 -20.27
N ASP A 554 -24.86 20.72 -21.06
CA ASP A 554 -25.06 22.14 -21.33
C ASP A 554 -26.34 22.42 -22.14
N ALA A 555 -26.62 21.59 -23.15
CA ALA A 555 -27.84 21.66 -23.95
C ALA A 555 -29.10 21.16 -23.22
N SER A 556 -28.93 20.47 -22.09
CA SER A 556 -29.98 19.80 -21.35
C SER A 556 -30.60 20.68 -20.24
N LYS A 557 -31.90 20.49 -19.99
CA LYS A 557 -32.61 21.05 -18.83
C LYS A 557 -32.71 20.08 -17.65
N ALA A 558 -32.04 18.93 -17.70
CA ALA A 558 -32.03 17.97 -16.62
C ALA A 558 -31.49 18.60 -15.32
N ALA A 559 -32.15 18.29 -14.19
CA ALA A 559 -31.86 18.86 -12.87
C ALA A 559 -31.98 20.40 -12.81
N SER A 560 -33.10 20.95 -13.28
CA SER A 560 -33.45 22.36 -13.06
C SER A 560 -33.82 22.60 -11.59
N ALA A 561 -33.61 23.83 -11.08
CA ALA A 561 -33.87 24.19 -9.69
C ALA A 561 -35.36 24.09 -9.26
N VAL A 562 -36.28 23.79 -10.19
CA VAL A 562 -37.72 23.66 -9.94
C VAL A 562 -38.07 22.22 -9.56
N GLU A 563 -37.43 21.72 -8.51
CA GLU A 563 -37.97 20.63 -7.70
C GLU A 563 -37.98 21.14 -6.25
N THR A 564 -39.06 21.80 -5.87
CA THR A 564 -39.37 22.12 -4.48
C THR A 564 -39.68 20.82 -3.74
N VAL A 565 -38.63 20.12 -3.31
CA VAL A 565 -38.71 19.31 -2.11
C VAL A 565 -38.50 20.30 -0.97
N GLU A 566 -39.45 20.39 -0.04
CA GLU A 566 -39.26 21.08 1.24
C GLU A 566 -38.09 20.41 1.98
N VAL A 567 -36.87 20.87 1.70
CA VAL A 567 -35.70 20.50 2.49
C VAL A 567 -35.75 21.37 3.74
N VAL A 568 -35.99 20.72 4.87
CA VAL A 568 -35.88 21.32 6.19
C VAL A 568 -34.43 21.77 6.36
N PHE A 569 -34.16 23.06 6.16
CA PHE A 569 -32.87 23.67 6.51
C PHE A 569 -32.63 23.51 8.02
N THR A 570 -31.73 22.60 8.40
CA THR A 570 -31.18 22.56 9.76
C THR A 570 -30.20 23.72 9.89
N PHE A 571 -30.60 24.77 10.60
CA PHE A 571 -29.71 25.85 11.01
C PHE A 571 -28.55 25.29 11.83
N HIS A 572 -27.31 25.62 11.46
CA HIS A 572 -26.11 25.33 12.25
C HIS A 572 -25.56 26.62 12.84
N ALA A 573 -25.29 26.63 14.15
CA ALA A 573 -24.66 27.78 14.82
C ALA A 573 -23.15 27.76 14.53
N ILE A 574 -22.56 28.92 14.25
CA ILE A 574 -21.11 29.04 13.97
C ILE A 574 -20.35 28.88 15.29
N THR A 575 -19.38 27.97 15.36
CA THR A 575 -18.66 27.67 16.61
C THR A 575 -17.13 27.81 16.53
N HIS A 576 -16.54 27.98 15.34
CA HIS A 576 -15.08 28.12 15.16
C HIS A 576 -14.69 29.52 14.67
N TYR A 577 -13.54 30.02 15.13
CA TYR A 577 -12.99 31.34 14.79
C TYR A 577 -12.78 31.52 13.27
N ILE A 578 -12.35 30.46 12.58
CA ILE A 578 -12.11 30.47 11.12
C ILE A 578 -13.39 30.58 10.30
N ASP A 579 -14.54 30.25 10.89
CA ASP A 579 -15.86 30.26 10.23
C ASP A 579 -16.60 31.59 10.45
N ILE A 580 -15.93 32.58 11.05
CA ILE A 580 -16.51 33.90 11.27
C ILE A 580 -16.66 34.61 9.90
N PRO A 581 -17.87 35.03 9.53
CA PRO A 581 -18.09 35.67 8.24
C PRO A 581 -17.55 37.11 8.23
N ASP A 582 -17.16 37.60 7.05
CA ASP A 582 -16.56 38.94 6.85
C ASP A 582 -17.44 40.11 7.35
N TRP A 583 -18.76 39.90 7.43
CA TRP A 583 -19.71 40.91 7.94
C TRP A 583 -19.79 40.95 9.46
N TYR A 584 -19.19 39.98 10.18
CA TYR A 584 -19.31 39.89 11.62
C TYR A 584 -18.81 41.16 12.30
N SER A 585 -19.67 41.74 13.12
CA SER A 585 -19.30 42.81 14.04
C SER A 585 -19.76 42.47 15.45
N ASP A 586 -18.96 42.85 16.44
CA ASP A 586 -19.27 42.57 17.84
C ASP A 586 -20.60 43.18 18.29
N ALA A 587 -21.05 44.27 17.68
CA ALA A 587 -22.32 44.91 18.01
C ALA A 587 -23.54 44.14 17.50
N GLU A 588 -23.40 43.40 16.40
CA GLU A 588 -24.48 42.60 15.80
C GLU A 588 -24.49 41.15 16.32
N GLY A 589 -23.30 40.62 16.62
CA GLY A 589 -23.14 39.26 17.15
C GLY A 589 -23.35 38.15 16.12
N LEU A 590 -23.23 36.90 16.55
CA LEU A 590 -23.48 35.72 15.70
C LEU A 590 -24.82 35.04 16.06
N PRO A 591 -25.61 34.61 15.06
CA PRO A 591 -26.83 33.87 15.32
C PRO A 591 -26.49 32.52 15.96
N PHE A 592 -27.23 32.19 17.02
CA PHE A 592 -26.99 31.00 17.84
C PHE A 592 -28.10 29.94 17.68
N ARG A 593 -29.21 30.31 17.01
CA ARG A 593 -30.34 29.44 16.62
C ARG A 593 -31.09 30.06 15.43
N ARG A 594 -31.95 29.27 14.77
CA ARG A 594 -32.69 29.65 13.55
C ARG A 594 -33.66 30.82 13.74
N GLU A 595 -34.44 30.77 14.81
CA GLU A 595 -35.49 31.74 15.10
C GLU A 595 -35.13 32.50 16.36
N ASP A 596 -35.43 33.78 16.47
CA ASP A 596 -35.20 34.52 17.71
C ASP A 596 -36.07 33.94 18.85
N LEU A 597 -35.58 33.99 20.09
CA LEU A 597 -36.34 33.63 21.29
C LEU A 597 -37.64 34.46 21.37
N THR A 598 -38.74 33.78 21.66
CA THR A 598 -40.00 34.43 22.04
C THR A 598 -39.88 35.07 23.43
N GLN A 599 -40.75 36.02 23.77
CA GLN A 599 -40.74 36.66 25.10
C GLN A 599 -40.90 35.65 26.24
N ARG A 600 -41.63 34.56 26.02
CA ARG A 600 -41.84 33.50 27.01
C ARG A 600 -40.55 32.73 27.27
N GLU A 601 -39.80 32.39 26.21
CA GLU A 601 -38.50 31.72 26.33
C GLU A 601 -37.46 32.66 26.95
N ALA A 602 -37.44 33.94 26.54
CA ALA A 602 -36.56 34.95 27.12
C ALA A 602 -36.77 35.09 28.64
N ASN A 603 -38.02 35.12 29.12
CA ASN A 603 -38.34 35.15 30.55
C ASN A 603 -37.89 33.87 31.30
N GLY A 604 -37.81 32.73 30.61
CA GLY A 604 -37.28 31.48 31.18
C GLY A 604 -35.77 31.48 31.36
N ILE A 605 -35.05 32.24 30.52
CA ILE A 605 -33.58 32.35 30.57
C ILE A 605 -33.16 33.48 31.50
N PHE A 606 -33.81 34.64 31.39
CA PHE A 606 -33.46 35.90 32.07
C PHE A 606 -34.44 36.24 33.19
N PRO A 607 -34.04 36.11 34.47
CA PRO A 607 -34.91 36.43 35.63
C PRO A 607 -35.32 37.90 35.71
N SER A 608 -34.64 38.79 34.97
CA SER A 608 -34.94 40.21 34.89
C SER A 608 -36.12 40.56 33.99
N ASN A 609 -36.74 39.57 33.32
CA ASN A 609 -37.77 39.75 32.28
C ASN A 609 -37.28 40.67 31.15
N LEU A 610 -36.07 40.40 30.65
CA LEU A 610 -35.47 41.15 29.55
C LEU A 610 -36.35 41.04 28.28
N PRO A 611 -36.63 42.14 27.55
CA PRO A 611 -37.38 42.07 26.31
C PRO A 611 -36.73 41.10 25.31
N ALA A 612 -37.54 40.34 24.57
CA ALA A 612 -37.06 39.27 23.69
C ALA A 612 -36.03 39.77 22.67
N ALA A 613 -36.23 40.95 22.08
CA ALA A 613 -35.28 41.55 21.14
C ALA A 613 -33.91 41.82 21.79
N GLU A 614 -33.92 42.35 23.02
CA GLU A 614 -32.72 42.64 23.81
C GLU A 614 -32.02 41.35 24.27
N ALA A 615 -32.77 40.33 24.66
CA ALA A 615 -32.26 39.02 25.03
C ALA A 615 -31.57 38.30 23.86
N ASN A 616 -32.19 38.33 22.67
CA ASN A 616 -31.60 37.75 21.47
C ASN A 616 -30.34 38.50 21.04
N LEU A 617 -30.36 39.84 21.09
CA LEU A 617 -29.17 40.64 20.79
C LEU A 617 -28.01 40.32 21.75
N LEU A 618 -28.28 40.25 23.05
CA LEU A 618 -27.25 39.91 24.04
C LEU A 618 -26.65 38.51 23.81
N LEU A 619 -27.48 37.52 23.49
CA LEU A 619 -27.03 36.15 23.19
C LEU A 619 -26.24 36.09 21.89
N LYS A 620 -26.63 36.84 20.85
CA LYS A 620 -25.86 36.93 19.60
C LYS A 620 -24.49 37.54 19.83
N ILE A 621 -24.41 38.66 20.54
CA ILE A 621 -23.15 39.35 20.85
C ILE A 621 -22.22 38.40 21.61
N LEU A 622 -22.71 37.79 22.70
CA LEU A 622 -21.88 36.89 23.51
C LEU A 622 -21.49 35.61 22.77
N HIS A 623 -22.37 35.05 21.92
CA HIS A 623 -22.00 33.92 21.07
C HIS A 623 -20.90 34.30 20.09
N GLY A 624 -21.03 35.45 19.42
CA GLY A 624 -20.00 36.01 18.57
C GLY A 624 -18.65 36.14 19.29
N ARG A 625 -18.65 36.66 20.53
CA ARG A 625 -17.41 36.80 21.32
C ARG A 625 -16.76 35.49 21.73
N ARG A 626 -17.56 34.45 22.02
CA ARG A 626 -17.05 33.10 22.30
C ARG A 626 -16.29 32.53 21.11
N VAL A 627 -16.81 32.79 19.90
CA VAL A 627 -16.24 32.31 18.64
C VAL A 627 -15.06 33.17 18.20
N ALA A 628 -15.16 34.49 18.37
CA ALA A 628 -14.11 35.44 18.02
C ALA A 628 -12.93 35.47 19.01
N GLY A 629 -13.01 34.75 20.14
CA GLY A 629 -11.98 34.81 21.18
C GLY A 629 -11.86 36.20 21.82
N THR A 630 -12.97 36.94 21.92
CA THR A 630 -13.01 38.34 22.36
C THR A 630 -13.75 38.55 23.70
N LEU A 631 -14.08 37.48 24.42
CA LEU A 631 -14.86 37.56 25.67
C LEU A 631 -14.25 38.49 26.73
N ASP A 632 -12.93 38.44 26.88
CA ASP A 632 -12.18 39.20 27.88
C ASP A 632 -11.65 40.54 27.36
N ASP A 633 -11.99 40.94 26.12
CA ASP A 633 -11.52 42.18 25.50
C ASP A 633 -12.25 43.41 26.10
N PRO A 634 -11.53 44.29 26.86
CA PRO A 634 -12.15 45.41 27.54
C PRO A 634 -12.64 46.51 26.57
N SER A 635 -12.11 46.56 25.34
CA SER A 635 -12.50 47.57 24.34
C SER A 635 -13.91 47.34 23.80
N LEU A 636 -14.38 46.08 23.82
CA LEU A 636 -15.67 45.66 23.30
C LEU A 636 -16.77 45.73 24.37
N ALA A 637 -16.43 45.89 25.65
CA ALA A 637 -17.40 45.99 26.75
C ALA A 637 -18.48 47.07 26.54
N ARG A 638 -18.24 48.08 25.68
CA ARG A 638 -19.23 49.08 25.27
C ARG A 638 -20.52 48.48 24.69
N ASN A 639 -20.43 47.38 23.94
CA ASN A 639 -21.58 46.77 23.24
C ASN A 639 -22.47 45.93 24.16
N THR A 640 -21.96 45.54 25.34
CA THR A 640 -22.75 44.84 26.36
C THR A 640 -23.09 45.71 27.57
N ARG A 641 -22.58 46.95 27.65
CA ARG A 641 -22.71 47.85 28.82
C ARG A 641 -24.16 48.17 29.22
N GLN A 642 -25.08 48.17 28.27
CA GLN A 642 -26.50 48.44 28.51
C GLN A 642 -27.22 47.29 29.23
N PHE A 643 -26.67 46.08 29.19
CA PHE A 643 -27.24 44.90 29.84
C PHE A 643 -26.69 44.72 31.25
N ARG A 644 -27.54 44.28 32.20
CA ARG A 644 -27.11 44.00 33.57
C ARG A 644 -26.07 42.89 33.59
N ILE A 645 -25.06 43.00 34.44
CA ILE A 645 -24.00 41.98 34.58
C ILE A 645 -24.59 40.60 34.92
N THR A 646 -25.67 40.55 35.69
CA THR A 646 -26.40 39.31 36.00
C THR A 646 -26.97 38.64 34.75
N ASP A 647 -27.48 39.43 33.81
CA ASP A 647 -28.08 38.94 32.57
C ASP A 647 -27.00 38.49 31.59
N GLN A 648 -25.88 39.20 31.51
CA GLN A 648 -24.71 38.78 30.72
C GLN A 648 -24.16 37.43 31.19
N LYS A 649 -24.00 37.23 32.51
CA LYS A 649 -23.55 35.95 33.08
C LYS A 649 -24.52 34.82 32.77
N ARG A 650 -25.83 35.08 32.87
CA ARG A 650 -26.86 34.08 32.60
C ARG A 650 -26.94 33.72 31.12
N ALA A 651 -26.80 34.70 30.22
CA ALA A 651 -26.69 34.48 28.78
C ALA A 651 -25.48 33.61 28.43
N LEU A 652 -24.31 33.92 28.99
CA LEU A 652 -23.10 33.14 28.72
C LEU A 652 -23.21 31.70 29.24
N GLN A 653 -23.80 31.52 30.43
CA GLN A 653 -24.09 30.18 30.97
C GLN A 653 -25.02 29.39 30.05
N TYR A 654 -26.13 30.00 29.62
CA TYR A 654 -27.08 29.38 28.71
C TYR A 654 -26.41 28.95 27.40
N LEU A 655 -25.60 29.82 26.79
CA LEU A 655 -24.86 29.52 25.57
C LEU A 655 -23.86 28.37 25.76
N ARG A 656 -23.14 28.31 26.89
CA ARG A 656 -22.19 27.21 27.17
C ARG A 656 -22.88 25.87 27.40
N GLU A 657 -24.09 25.88 27.97
CA GLU A 657 -24.89 24.67 28.17
C GLU A 657 -25.50 24.13 26.86
N HIS A 658 -25.83 25.01 25.90
CA HIS A 658 -26.62 24.64 24.72
C HIS A 658 -25.83 24.67 23.41
N ILE A 659 -24.68 25.36 23.35
CA ILE A 659 -23.86 25.51 22.15
C ILE A 659 -22.39 25.29 22.51
N PRO A 660 -21.81 24.14 22.15
CA PRO A 660 -20.40 23.85 22.42
C PRO A 660 -19.52 24.74 21.54
N VAL A 661 -18.67 25.54 22.18
CA VAL A 661 -17.67 26.39 21.51
C VAL A 661 -16.38 26.22 22.30
N ASP A 662 -15.28 25.88 21.62
CA ASP A 662 -13.95 25.85 22.23
C ASP A 662 -13.38 27.27 22.28
N GLU A 663 -13.73 27.98 23.35
CA GLU A 663 -13.35 29.38 23.57
C GLU A 663 -11.82 29.55 23.68
N ILE A 664 -11.08 28.53 24.13
CA ILE A 664 -9.62 28.59 24.31
C ILE A 664 -8.94 28.47 22.95
N LEU A 665 -9.34 27.48 22.14
CA LEU A 665 -8.81 27.28 20.80
C LEU A 665 -9.04 28.53 19.93
N ASN A 666 -10.26 29.05 19.93
CA ASN A 666 -10.63 30.23 19.16
C ASN A 666 -9.84 31.49 19.58
N ALA A 667 -9.62 31.68 20.88
CA ALA A 667 -8.78 32.78 21.37
C ALA A 667 -7.30 32.62 20.99
N GLY A 668 -6.79 31.38 20.97
CA GLY A 668 -5.45 31.06 20.50
C GLY A 668 -5.24 31.42 19.02
N LEU A 669 -6.18 31.01 18.15
CA LEU A 669 -6.14 31.30 16.72
C LEU A 669 -6.16 32.81 16.43
N ARG A 670 -7.00 33.58 17.15
CA ARG A 670 -7.01 35.04 17.06
C ARG A 670 -5.65 35.65 17.43
N ALA A 671 -5.03 35.16 18.52
CA ALA A 671 -3.76 35.69 18.98
C ALA A 671 -2.63 35.47 17.96
N GLU A 672 -2.66 34.37 17.20
CA GLU A 672 -1.71 34.11 16.11
C GLU A 672 -1.87 35.09 14.94
N ASP A 673 -3.11 35.39 14.52
CA ASP A 673 -3.38 36.35 13.45
C ASP A 673 -2.96 37.78 13.83
N GLU A 674 -3.23 38.20 15.07
CA GLU A 674 -2.78 39.50 15.59
C GLU A 674 -1.25 39.59 15.62
N LEU A 675 -0.55 38.49 15.94
CA LEU A 675 0.91 38.43 15.92
C LEU A 675 1.47 38.61 14.50
N ARG A 676 0.89 37.92 13.51
CA ARG A 676 1.30 38.01 12.10
C ARG A 676 1.11 39.43 11.54
N ALA A 677 0.02 40.10 11.90
CA ALA A 677 -0.24 41.47 11.47
C ALA A 677 0.82 42.46 11.99
N ILE A 678 1.28 42.28 13.23
CA ILE A 678 2.35 43.09 13.84
C ILE A 678 3.68 42.84 13.12
N GLU A 679 4.03 41.57 12.84
CA GLU A 679 5.26 41.23 12.11
C GLU A 679 5.27 41.82 10.69
N GLN A 680 4.12 41.84 10.01
CA GLN A 680 3.99 42.45 8.68
C GLN A 680 4.14 43.98 8.71
N GLN A 681 3.58 44.66 9.70
CA GLN A 681 3.78 46.10 9.88
C GLN A 681 5.24 46.46 10.16
N ASP A 682 5.92 45.66 10.97
CA ASP A 682 7.35 45.83 11.26
C ASP A 682 8.23 45.60 10.02
N ASN A 683 7.84 44.68 9.13
CA ASN A 683 8.54 44.44 7.88
C ASN A 683 8.29 45.55 6.85
N ALA A 684 7.06 46.05 6.72
CA ALA A 684 6.76 47.19 5.84
C ALA A 684 7.48 48.48 6.27
N ALA A 685 7.66 48.70 7.58
CA ALA A 685 8.43 49.82 8.10
C ALA A 685 9.94 49.71 7.77
N LYS A 686 10.48 48.49 7.67
CA LYS A 686 11.88 48.24 7.25
C LYS A 686 12.08 48.49 5.76
N GLU A 687 11.16 48.06 4.91
CA GLU A 687 11.23 48.27 3.46
C GLU A 687 11.19 49.77 3.07
N ALA A 688 10.41 50.57 3.81
CA ALA A 688 10.37 52.02 3.62
C ALA A 688 11.70 52.73 3.98
N GLY A 689 12.49 52.15 4.89
CA GLY A 689 13.83 52.64 5.24
C GLY A 689 14.90 52.26 4.22
N GLU A 690 14.80 51.08 3.62
CA GLU A 690 15.82 50.53 2.70
C GLU A 690 15.84 51.22 1.33
N GLN A 691 14.76 51.88 0.90
CA GLN A 691 14.77 52.70 -0.33
C GLN A 691 15.65 53.95 -0.23
N PHE A 692 15.99 54.41 0.98
CA PHE A 692 16.78 55.61 1.19
C PHE A 692 18.31 55.38 1.07
N GLU A 693 18.78 54.14 1.25
CA GLU A 693 20.21 53.81 1.31
C GLU A 693 20.84 53.35 -0.02
N ALA A 694 20.03 53.12 -1.06
CA ALA A 694 20.50 52.54 -2.34
C ALA A 694 21.37 53.47 -3.23
N THR A 695 21.81 54.65 -2.77
CA THR A 695 22.53 55.64 -3.60
C THR A 695 24.03 55.79 -3.37
N SER A 696 24.70 55.01 -2.50
CA SER A 696 26.14 55.21 -2.27
C SER A 696 27.02 53.95 -2.28
N SER A 697 27.81 53.86 -3.36
CA SER A 697 29.25 53.53 -3.43
C SER A 697 29.75 52.08 -3.61
N GLN A 698 30.80 51.98 -4.46
CA GLN A 698 31.51 50.78 -4.96
C GLN A 698 32.96 50.67 -4.40
N ASN A 699 33.46 49.42 -4.27
CA ASN A 699 34.84 48.91 -4.58
C ASN A 699 36.06 49.15 -3.59
N PRO A 700 37.19 48.37 -3.65
CA PRO A 700 37.45 47.13 -2.87
C PRO A 700 38.90 46.94 -2.30
N THR A 701 39.22 45.72 -1.79
CA THR A 701 40.53 44.99 -1.67
C THR A 701 41.27 44.83 -0.30
N SER A 702 41.59 43.57 0.07
CA SER A 702 42.95 42.97 0.27
C SER A 702 43.05 41.86 1.35
N ASN A 703 44.04 40.97 1.18
CA ASN A 703 44.31 39.66 1.80
C ASN A 703 44.83 39.67 3.27
N ALA A 704 44.59 38.60 4.03
CA ALA A 704 45.60 37.90 4.86
C ALA A 704 45.05 36.56 5.44
N GLN A 705 45.91 35.52 5.45
CA GLN A 705 45.72 34.21 6.06
C GLN A 705 46.03 34.22 7.57
N GLU A 706 45.24 33.52 8.38
CA GLU A 706 45.75 32.79 9.54
C GLU A 706 44.84 31.59 9.90
N LYS A 707 45.47 30.47 10.23
CA LYS A 707 44.85 29.18 10.56
C LYS A 707 44.38 29.17 12.02
N ALA A 708 43.09 28.94 12.23
CA ALA A 708 42.54 28.41 13.47
C ALA A 708 41.49 27.33 13.13
N THR A 709 41.50 26.25 13.91
CA THR A 709 40.52 25.16 13.90
C THR A 709 39.09 25.70 14.04
N GLU A 710 38.27 25.55 12.99
CA GLU A 710 36.86 25.96 12.97
C GLU A 710 35.93 24.75 13.07
N VAL A 711 35.07 24.78 14.09
CA VAL A 711 33.73 24.16 14.12
C VAL A 711 32.94 24.67 12.90
N PRO A 712 32.10 23.88 12.21
CA PRO A 712 31.34 24.39 11.06
C PRO A 712 30.38 25.49 11.54
N THR A 713 30.79 26.74 11.35
CA THR A 713 29.94 27.91 11.50
C THR A 713 28.98 27.94 10.32
N GLY A 714 27.69 27.71 10.60
CA GLY A 714 26.60 27.93 9.66
C GLY A 714 26.74 29.29 8.99
N ARG A 715 26.66 29.30 7.67
CA ARG A 715 26.83 30.50 6.85
C ARG A 715 25.56 31.34 6.94
N LEU A 716 25.50 32.27 7.89
CA LEU A 716 24.63 33.44 7.70
C LEU A 716 25.30 34.38 6.69
N PRO A 717 24.59 34.93 5.69
CA PRO A 717 25.12 36.04 4.92
C PRO A 717 25.38 37.22 5.85
N LYS A 718 26.60 37.77 5.79
CA LYS A 718 26.97 39.01 6.49
C LYS A 718 26.02 40.13 6.04
N ARG A 719 25.19 40.64 6.95
CA ARG A 719 24.78 42.05 6.91
C ARG A 719 26.03 42.88 7.17
N LEU A 720 26.41 43.71 6.19
CA LEU A 720 27.38 44.77 6.44
C LEU A 720 26.58 45.96 7.01
N GLY A 721 26.81 46.29 8.28
CA GLY A 721 26.31 47.50 8.93
C GLY A 721 25.02 47.33 9.74
N SER A 722 25.13 46.91 11.01
CA SER A 722 24.14 47.31 12.01
C SER A 722 24.80 47.38 13.38
N ASP A 723 25.29 48.57 13.75
CA ASP A 723 25.52 48.91 15.15
C ASP A 723 24.14 49.13 15.80
N SER A 724 23.48 48.03 16.17
CA SER A 724 22.31 48.09 17.05
C SER A 724 22.79 48.39 18.48
N PRO A 725 22.29 49.43 19.15
CA PRO A 725 22.69 49.78 20.52
C PRO A 725 22.37 48.71 21.58
N TYR A 726 21.61 47.67 21.23
CA TYR A 726 21.10 46.68 22.17
C TYR A 726 21.76 45.28 22.07
N GLY A 727 22.78 45.12 21.22
CA GLY A 727 23.49 43.85 21.09
C GLY A 727 22.64 42.71 20.49
N VAL A 728 23.26 41.54 20.31
CA VAL A 728 22.62 40.37 19.69
C VAL A 728 21.65 39.71 20.68
N SER A 729 20.38 39.52 20.27
CA SER A 729 19.35 38.90 21.10
C SER A 729 19.69 37.45 21.44
N ASN A 730 19.37 37.01 22.66
CA ASN A 730 19.53 35.62 23.09
C ASN A 730 18.76 34.64 22.19
N PHE A 731 17.64 35.08 21.59
CA PHE A 731 16.86 34.26 20.67
C PHE A 731 17.54 34.08 19.32
N ASP A 732 18.24 35.10 18.81
CA ASP A 732 19.02 34.97 17.56
C ASP A 732 20.17 33.99 17.75
N ARG A 733 20.76 33.99 18.95
CA ARG A 733 21.82 33.06 19.32
C ARG A 733 21.32 31.62 19.40
N ILE A 734 20.16 31.41 20.03
CA ILE A 734 19.51 30.09 20.11
C ILE A 734 19.07 29.60 18.72
N ARG A 735 18.56 30.51 17.87
CA ARG A 735 18.13 30.19 16.51
C ARG A 735 19.32 29.80 15.64
N ALA A 736 20.43 30.52 15.73
CA ALA A 736 21.69 30.16 15.08
C ALA A 736 22.25 28.82 15.60
N GLU A 737 22.17 28.56 16.92
CA GLU A 737 22.57 27.28 17.52
C GLU A 737 21.72 26.10 17.02
N ASN A 738 20.41 26.30 16.89
CA ASN A 738 19.49 25.25 16.43
C ASN A 738 19.62 25.00 14.93
N ILE A 739 19.88 26.03 14.13
CA ILE A 739 20.21 25.88 12.71
C ILE A 739 21.53 25.13 12.56
N ALA A 740 22.57 25.52 13.28
CA ALA A 740 23.85 24.84 13.25
C ALA A 740 23.76 23.37 13.73
N LYS A 741 22.91 23.07 14.73
CA LYS A 741 22.66 21.68 15.17
C LYS A 741 21.96 20.85 14.10
N ARG A 742 20.97 21.40 13.41
CA ARG A 742 20.29 20.71 12.30
C ARG A 742 21.21 20.50 11.11
N GLU A 743 21.95 21.53 10.69
CA GLU A 743 22.92 21.40 9.60
C GLU A 743 24.02 20.37 9.95
N ALA A 744 24.47 20.33 11.20
CA ALA A 744 25.41 19.31 11.67
C ALA A 744 24.79 17.90 11.70
N GLU A 745 23.51 17.77 12.03
CA GLU A 745 22.80 16.50 12.06
C GLU A 745 22.47 15.98 10.66
N GLU A 746 22.06 16.86 9.74
CA GLU A 746 21.86 16.54 8.33
C GLU A 746 23.18 16.17 7.64
N ALA A 747 24.26 16.93 7.89
CA ALA A 747 25.59 16.56 7.41
C ALA A 747 26.04 15.21 7.98
N ARG A 748 25.76 14.94 9.26
CA ARG A 748 26.04 13.62 9.88
C ARG A 748 25.24 12.51 9.20
N LEU A 749 23.94 12.71 8.97
CA LEU A 749 23.06 11.72 8.32
C LEU A 749 23.44 11.49 6.86
N GLU A 750 23.87 12.53 6.15
CA GLU A 750 24.34 12.41 4.76
C GLU A 750 25.71 11.74 4.69
N GLU A 751 26.60 12.01 5.66
CA GLU A 751 27.84 11.27 5.83
C GLU A 751 27.57 9.80 6.20
N GLU A 752 26.60 9.51 7.07
CA GLU A 752 26.15 8.16 7.43
C GLU A 752 25.52 7.44 6.25
N ARG A 753 24.75 8.15 5.42
CA ARG A 753 24.15 7.64 4.18
C ARG A 753 25.22 7.35 3.13
N LYS A 754 26.19 8.25 2.94
CA LYS A 754 27.37 8.01 2.08
C LYS A 754 28.21 6.87 2.60
N LEU A 755 28.38 6.73 3.92
CA LEU A 755 29.03 5.59 4.56
C LEU A 755 28.24 4.30 4.35
N ARG A 756 26.91 4.34 4.40
CA ARG A 756 26.04 3.18 4.16
C ARG A 756 25.98 2.80 2.69
N GLU A 757 25.97 3.76 1.78
CA GLU A 757 26.08 3.56 0.32
C GLU A 757 27.48 3.05 -0.05
N GLU A 758 28.53 3.56 0.58
CA GLU A 758 29.89 3.01 0.45
C GLU A 758 30.02 1.63 1.11
N GLU A 759 29.35 1.35 2.22
CA GLU A 759 29.33 0.02 2.86
C GLU A 759 28.51 -0.99 2.04
N LEU A 760 27.44 -0.56 1.37
CA LEU A 760 26.69 -1.35 0.40
C LEU A 760 27.50 -1.58 -0.88
N ALA A 761 28.23 -0.58 -1.36
CA ALA A 761 29.17 -0.71 -2.48
C ALA A 761 30.39 -1.57 -2.13
N LYS A 762 30.82 -1.58 -0.87
CA LYS A 762 31.86 -2.47 -0.31
C LYS A 762 31.30 -3.81 0.19
N GLY A 763 29.98 -3.98 0.16
CA GLY A 763 29.23 -5.14 0.62
C GLY A 763 29.35 -6.29 -0.38
N ASN A 764 30.53 -6.90 -0.45
CA ASN A 764 30.79 -8.09 -1.24
C ASN A 764 29.88 -9.26 -0.80
N ILE A 765 28.79 -9.46 -1.53
CA ILE A 765 27.99 -10.70 -1.50
C ILE A 765 28.56 -11.73 -2.51
N GLY A 766 29.51 -11.33 -3.36
CA GLY A 766 30.12 -12.19 -4.38
C GLY A 766 31.25 -13.10 -3.90
N THR A 767 31.45 -14.20 -4.61
CA THR A 767 32.57 -15.15 -4.44
C THR A 767 33.85 -14.67 -5.12
N LEU A 768 33.77 -13.78 -6.11
CA LEU A 768 34.92 -13.22 -6.84
C LEU A 768 35.28 -11.84 -6.31
N GLN A 769 36.54 -11.67 -5.90
CA GLN A 769 37.09 -10.36 -5.49
C GLN A 769 37.98 -9.78 -6.58
N THR A 770 37.74 -8.51 -6.94
CA THR A 770 38.40 -7.81 -8.05
C THR A 770 39.21 -6.57 -7.63
N GLN A 771 39.05 -6.01 -6.41
CA GLN A 771 39.83 -4.83 -5.97
C GLN A 771 40.15 -4.83 -4.45
N GLN A 772 41.35 -4.33 -4.10
CA GLN A 772 41.73 -3.98 -2.72
C GLN A 772 40.89 -2.79 -2.24
N ALA A 773 40.12 -2.99 -1.17
CA ALA A 773 39.35 -1.92 -0.54
C ALA A 773 40.28 -0.80 0.00
N LYS A 774 39.92 0.47 -0.21
CA LYS A 774 40.63 1.63 0.38
C LYS A 774 40.69 1.51 1.91
N PRO A 775 41.82 1.84 2.56
CA PRO A 775 42.03 1.56 3.97
C PRO A 775 41.15 2.47 4.84
N ARG A 776 40.27 1.87 5.65
CA ARG A 776 39.81 2.47 6.92
C ARG A 776 41.02 2.60 7.87
N GLU A 777 40.97 3.47 8.87
CA GLU A 777 42.00 3.51 9.92
C GLU A 777 42.06 2.16 10.65
N ILE A 778 43.08 1.36 10.32
CA ILE A 778 43.27 0.00 10.84
C ILE A 778 44.23 0.09 12.03
N SER A 779 43.85 -0.53 13.16
CA SER A 779 44.72 -0.60 14.34
C SER A 779 46.10 -1.20 14.02
N GLU A 780 47.18 -0.74 14.67
CA GLU A 780 48.54 -1.21 14.40
C GLU A 780 48.67 -2.74 14.45
N PHE A 781 47.95 -3.39 15.37
CA PHE A 781 47.89 -4.84 15.46
C PHE A 781 47.41 -5.50 14.15
N ARG A 782 46.29 -5.02 13.60
CA ARG A 782 45.74 -5.54 12.34
C ARG A 782 46.63 -5.16 11.16
N LYS A 783 47.21 -3.97 11.15
CA LYS A 783 48.11 -3.50 10.09
C LYS A 783 49.34 -4.42 9.94
N ARG A 784 50.00 -4.77 11.05
CA ARG A 784 51.15 -5.69 11.06
C ARG A 784 50.81 -7.08 10.52
N HIS A 785 49.63 -7.60 10.85
CA HIS A 785 49.19 -8.91 10.37
C HIS A 785 48.72 -8.88 8.91
N MET A 786 48.15 -7.75 8.46
CA MET A 786 47.78 -7.53 7.06
C MET A 786 49.01 -7.44 6.16
N GLU A 787 50.03 -6.68 6.55
CA GLU A 787 51.32 -6.59 5.84
C GLU A 787 51.96 -7.97 5.71
N ARG A 788 52.00 -8.77 6.80
CA ARG A 788 52.51 -10.16 6.76
C ARG A 788 51.69 -11.13 5.92
N ALA A 789 50.41 -10.87 5.71
CA ALA A 789 49.51 -11.74 4.96
C ALA A 789 49.37 -11.33 3.49
N THR A 790 49.90 -10.16 3.12
CA THR A 790 49.96 -9.65 1.75
C THR A 790 51.19 -10.24 1.06
N SER A 791 51.06 -10.62 -0.22
CA SER A 791 52.17 -11.15 -0.99
C SER A 791 53.06 -10.01 -1.50
N ASP A 792 54.38 -10.20 -1.46
CA ASP A 792 55.38 -9.25 -2.00
C ASP A 792 55.51 -9.32 -3.53
N LEU A 793 54.53 -9.91 -4.24
CA LEU A 793 54.57 -10.11 -5.68
C LEU A 793 53.88 -8.94 -6.39
N GLU A 794 54.64 -8.16 -7.15
CA GLU A 794 54.11 -7.04 -7.95
C GLU A 794 53.40 -7.51 -9.24
N ALA A 795 53.80 -8.66 -9.79
CA ALA A 795 53.19 -9.26 -10.97
C ALA A 795 53.08 -10.80 -10.82
N PRO A 796 52.09 -11.45 -11.46
CA PRO A 796 51.96 -12.90 -11.41
C PRO A 796 53.19 -13.58 -12.05
N PRO A 797 53.72 -14.67 -11.46
CA PRO A 797 54.90 -15.35 -11.98
C PRO A 797 54.63 -15.92 -13.38
N GLU A 798 55.62 -15.88 -14.28
CA GLU A 798 55.48 -16.43 -15.63
C GLU A 798 55.29 -17.96 -15.58
N MET A 799 54.09 -18.41 -15.94
CA MET A 799 53.72 -19.83 -16.00
C MET A 799 52.75 -20.04 -17.15
N THR A 800 52.90 -21.16 -17.88
CA THR A 800 51.94 -21.56 -18.91
C THR A 800 50.58 -21.93 -18.29
N ALA A 801 49.49 -21.84 -19.07
CA ALA A 801 48.16 -22.24 -18.60
C ALA A 801 48.15 -23.69 -18.07
N TRP A 802 48.88 -24.59 -18.72
CA TRP A 802 49.02 -25.98 -18.27
C TRP A 802 49.72 -26.11 -16.92
N GLN A 803 50.80 -25.36 -16.69
CA GLN A 803 51.51 -25.34 -15.40
C GLN A 803 50.63 -24.83 -14.25
N ARG A 804 49.66 -23.95 -14.53
CA ARG A 804 48.68 -23.44 -13.54
C ARG A 804 47.56 -24.44 -13.27
N LEU A 805 47.08 -25.11 -14.30
CA LEU A 805 45.91 -26.00 -14.20
C LEU A 805 46.26 -27.41 -13.73
N ALA A 806 47.30 -28.02 -14.29
CA ALA A 806 47.56 -29.45 -14.13
C ALA A 806 47.67 -29.92 -12.66
N PRO A 807 48.37 -29.23 -11.74
CA PRO A 807 48.48 -29.66 -10.35
C PRO A 807 47.13 -29.65 -9.61
N THR A 808 46.31 -28.63 -9.85
CA THR A 808 45.00 -28.47 -9.18
C THR A 808 43.95 -29.37 -9.81
N MET A 809 43.97 -29.58 -11.13
CA MET A 809 43.13 -30.57 -11.81
C MET A 809 43.47 -31.99 -11.34
N GLY A 810 44.76 -32.30 -11.18
CA GLY A 810 45.21 -33.56 -10.58
C GLY A 810 44.68 -33.77 -9.17
N MET A 811 44.68 -32.73 -8.33
CA MET A 811 44.06 -32.79 -7.01
C MET A 811 42.54 -33.01 -7.08
N ALA A 812 41.83 -32.36 -8.00
CA ALA A 812 40.40 -32.58 -8.17
C ALA A 812 40.11 -34.07 -8.48
N VAL A 813 40.88 -34.69 -9.38
CA VAL A 813 40.79 -36.12 -9.68
C VAL A 813 41.07 -36.98 -8.44
N LEU A 814 42.12 -36.65 -7.67
CA LEU A 814 42.42 -37.36 -6.42
C LEU A 814 41.30 -37.25 -5.39
N VAL A 815 40.67 -36.08 -5.26
CA VAL A 815 39.53 -35.86 -4.36
C VAL A 815 38.33 -36.68 -4.81
N ILE A 816 38.03 -36.74 -6.11
CA ILE A 816 36.94 -37.54 -6.66
C ILE A 816 37.20 -39.02 -6.39
N LEU A 817 38.37 -39.54 -6.77
CA LEU A 817 38.72 -40.95 -6.56
C LEU A 817 38.76 -41.31 -5.07
N GLY A 818 39.31 -40.44 -4.23
CA GLY A 818 39.32 -40.59 -2.77
C GLY A 818 37.91 -40.57 -2.18
N SER A 819 37.03 -39.70 -2.68
CA SER A 819 35.63 -39.63 -2.27
C SER A 819 34.85 -40.88 -2.67
N MET A 820 35.08 -41.39 -3.89
CA MET A 820 34.50 -42.65 -4.35
C MET A 820 34.99 -43.85 -3.53
N ALA A 821 36.28 -43.91 -3.24
CA ALA A 821 36.86 -44.94 -2.37
C ALA A 821 36.30 -44.85 -0.95
N PHE A 822 36.19 -43.65 -0.39
CA PHE A 822 35.57 -43.42 0.91
C PHE A 822 34.11 -43.90 0.93
N ALA A 823 33.29 -43.49 -0.05
CA ALA A 823 31.91 -43.96 -0.16
C ALA A 823 31.81 -45.49 -0.30
N ALA A 824 32.77 -46.12 -1.00
CA ALA A 824 32.78 -47.55 -1.18
C ALA A 824 33.12 -48.32 0.10
N LEU A 825 34.08 -47.81 0.89
CA LEU A 825 34.63 -48.43 2.10
C LEU A 825 33.92 -48.02 3.39
N TYR A 826 33.17 -46.92 3.38
CA TYR A 826 32.53 -46.36 4.56
C TYR A 826 31.48 -47.33 5.14
N GLN A 827 31.59 -47.61 6.44
CA GLN A 827 30.62 -48.35 7.22
C GLN A 827 30.05 -47.45 8.31
N ALA A 828 28.72 -47.38 8.40
CA ALA A 828 28.06 -46.52 9.38
C ALA A 828 28.26 -47.08 10.80
N PRO A 829 28.71 -46.26 11.77
CA PRO A 829 28.86 -46.71 13.15
C PRO A 829 27.49 -47.00 13.79
N SER A 830 27.46 -47.99 14.68
CA SER A 830 26.29 -48.28 15.51
C SER A 830 25.94 -47.08 16.39
N THR A 831 24.68 -46.96 16.81
CA THR A 831 24.21 -45.78 17.57
C THR A 831 25.03 -45.52 18.84
N SER A 832 25.49 -46.57 19.53
CA SER A 832 26.31 -46.46 20.74
C SER A 832 27.72 -45.91 20.52
N GLN A 833 28.22 -45.91 19.28
CA GLN A 833 29.55 -45.42 18.91
C GLN A 833 29.51 -44.01 18.31
N ARG A 834 28.35 -43.36 18.28
CA ARG A 834 28.20 -42.01 17.70
C ARG A 834 28.53 -40.93 18.74
N LEU A 835 29.19 -39.86 18.29
CA LEU A 835 29.44 -38.67 19.13
C LEU A 835 28.14 -37.98 19.57
N TRP A 836 27.12 -38.01 18.71
CA TRP A 836 25.77 -37.54 19.01
C TRP A 836 24.77 -38.68 18.74
N PRO A 837 24.52 -39.57 19.72
CA PRO A 837 23.63 -40.72 19.57
C PRO A 837 22.18 -40.33 19.28
N ASP A 838 21.73 -39.23 19.90
CA ASP A 838 20.32 -38.78 19.89
C ASP A 838 19.98 -37.89 18.68
N ILE A 839 20.97 -37.47 17.90
CA ILE A 839 20.77 -36.62 16.72
C ILE A 839 20.66 -37.51 15.47
N PRO A 840 19.66 -37.30 14.60
CA PRO A 840 19.56 -38.02 13.33
C PRO A 840 20.86 -37.94 12.52
N PRO A 841 21.33 -39.03 11.89
CA PRO A 841 22.60 -39.05 11.18
C PRO A 841 22.75 -37.96 10.11
N ALA A 842 21.66 -37.57 9.43
CA ALA A 842 21.64 -36.48 8.46
C ALA A 842 21.90 -35.11 9.09
N ALA A 843 21.15 -34.79 10.14
CA ALA A 843 21.30 -33.56 10.90
C ALA A 843 22.71 -33.46 11.51
N ALA A 844 23.22 -34.54 12.11
CA ALA A 844 24.57 -34.60 12.66
C ALA A 844 25.66 -34.35 11.59
N THR A 845 25.49 -34.89 10.39
CA THR A 845 26.45 -34.69 9.29
C THR A 845 26.43 -33.27 8.76
N CYS A 846 25.23 -32.72 8.49
CA CYS A 846 25.09 -31.35 8.00
C CYS A 846 25.55 -30.32 9.04
N LEU A 847 25.21 -30.54 10.32
CA LEU A 847 25.69 -29.70 11.41
C LEU A 847 27.22 -29.72 11.53
N GLY A 848 27.86 -30.90 11.35
CA GLY A 848 29.31 -31.01 11.31
C GLY A 848 29.94 -30.16 10.19
N LEU A 849 29.36 -30.18 8.98
CA LEU A 849 29.81 -29.34 7.86
C LEU A 849 29.58 -27.85 8.13
N ILE A 850 28.44 -27.49 8.74
CA ILE A 850 28.13 -26.10 9.11
C ILE A 850 29.12 -25.60 10.15
N ILE A 851 29.38 -26.38 11.22
CA ILE A 851 30.35 -26.04 12.25
C ILE A 851 31.74 -25.85 11.63
N ALA A 852 32.17 -26.72 10.72
CA ALA A 852 33.44 -26.57 10.01
C ALA A 852 33.52 -25.24 9.23
N ASN A 853 32.48 -24.90 8.47
CA ASN A 853 32.41 -23.64 7.72
C ASN A 853 32.38 -22.39 8.64
N VAL A 854 31.62 -22.45 9.73
CA VAL A 854 31.55 -21.37 10.74
C VAL A 854 32.90 -21.20 11.43
N ALA A 855 33.60 -22.28 11.75
CA ALA A 855 34.94 -22.24 12.33
C ALA A 855 35.95 -21.58 11.38
N VAL A 856 35.92 -21.93 10.09
CA VAL A 856 36.78 -21.30 9.06
C VAL A 856 36.43 -19.82 8.89
N TRP A 857 35.15 -19.46 8.91
CA TRP A 857 34.72 -18.05 8.91
C TRP A 857 35.18 -17.28 10.15
N ALA A 858 35.13 -17.89 11.33
CA ALA A 858 35.64 -17.29 12.56
C ALA A 858 37.16 -17.10 12.51
N LEU A 859 37.90 -18.03 11.90
CA LEU A 859 39.35 -17.88 11.66
C LEU A 859 39.66 -16.68 10.76
N TRP A 860 38.80 -16.33 9.80
CA TRP A 860 38.95 -15.08 9.03
C TRP A 860 38.82 -13.82 9.88
N LYS A 861 38.18 -13.89 11.06
CA LYS A 861 38.10 -12.77 12.02
C LYS A 861 39.31 -12.68 12.94
N PHE A 862 40.25 -13.63 12.86
CA PHE A 862 41.45 -13.69 13.68
C PHE A 862 42.71 -13.32 12.87
N PRO A 863 43.23 -12.06 12.98
CA PRO A 863 44.33 -11.58 12.15
C PRO A 863 45.61 -12.44 12.11
N PRO A 864 46.04 -13.09 13.21
CA PRO A 864 47.20 -13.98 13.18
C PRO A 864 47.07 -15.17 12.23
N ALA A 865 45.84 -15.59 11.87
CA ALA A 865 45.61 -16.69 10.94
C ALA A 865 45.65 -16.28 9.47
N TRP A 866 45.59 -14.98 9.13
CA TRP A 866 45.39 -14.52 7.75
C TRP A 866 46.45 -15.03 6.75
N SER A 867 47.72 -15.11 7.15
CA SER A 867 48.78 -15.62 6.27
C SER A 867 48.55 -17.08 5.88
N TRP A 868 48.05 -17.90 6.80
CA TRP A 868 47.69 -19.30 6.53
C TRP A 868 46.39 -19.40 5.75
N MET A 869 45.39 -18.59 6.08
CA MET A 869 44.08 -18.57 5.43
C MET A 869 44.21 -18.15 3.95
N ASN A 870 44.95 -17.09 3.64
CA ASN A 870 45.24 -16.68 2.25
C ASN A 870 45.98 -17.78 1.47
N LYS A 871 46.76 -18.60 2.17
CA LYS A 871 47.56 -19.67 1.57
C LYS A 871 46.73 -20.85 1.06
N TYR A 872 45.70 -21.24 1.82
CA TYR A 872 44.98 -22.51 1.64
C TYR A 872 43.45 -22.38 1.53
N MET A 873 42.86 -21.28 1.99
CA MET A 873 41.40 -21.09 2.08
C MET A 873 40.86 -20.13 1.01
N ILE A 874 41.68 -19.72 0.05
CA ILE A 874 41.30 -18.93 -1.12
C ILE A 874 41.94 -19.56 -2.35
N LEU A 875 41.17 -19.72 -3.43
CA LEU A 875 41.73 -20.10 -4.72
C LEU A 875 42.24 -18.86 -5.44
N ILE A 876 43.55 -18.84 -5.71
CA ILE A 876 44.25 -17.72 -6.34
C ILE A 876 44.69 -18.17 -7.74
N ALA A 877 44.14 -17.56 -8.80
CA ALA A 877 44.43 -17.97 -10.18
C ALA A 877 45.89 -17.67 -10.61
N SER A 878 46.51 -16.64 -10.03
CA SER A 878 47.90 -16.26 -10.29
C SER A 878 48.94 -17.20 -9.67
N THR A 879 48.63 -17.87 -8.56
CA THR A 879 49.51 -18.84 -7.91
C THR A 879 48.70 -20.01 -7.35
N PRO A 880 48.05 -20.82 -8.21
CA PRO A 880 47.13 -21.84 -7.76
C PRO A 880 47.89 -22.94 -7.04
N ARG A 881 47.39 -23.35 -5.88
CA ARG A 881 47.95 -24.46 -5.11
C ARG A 881 46.93 -25.59 -5.04
N PRO A 882 47.34 -26.85 -5.22
CA PRO A 882 46.43 -27.99 -5.20
C PRO A 882 45.47 -28.02 -4.01
N LEU A 883 45.96 -27.75 -2.79
CA LEU A 883 45.13 -27.78 -1.57
C LEU A 883 44.12 -26.64 -1.45
N GLN A 884 44.28 -25.54 -2.21
CA GLN A 884 43.32 -24.43 -2.18
C GLN A 884 41.94 -24.86 -2.68
N LEU A 885 41.88 -25.84 -3.58
CA LEU A 885 40.62 -26.39 -4.10
C LEU A 885 39.74 -27.00 -3.00
N LEU A 886 40.34 -27.58 -1.96
CA LEU A 886 39.61 -28.11 -0.81
C LEU A 886 39.29 -27.02 0.20
N GLY A 887 40.28 -26.18 0.56
CA GLY A 887 40.08 -25.16 1.59
C GLY A 887 39.09 -24.07 1.16
N ALA A 888 39.12 -23.66 -0.11
CA ALA A 888 38.19 -22.67 -0.65
C ALA A 888 36.72 -23.09 -0.54
N ALA A 889 36.43 -24.40 -0.59
CA ALA A 889 35.08 -24.95 -0.44
C ALA A 889 34.49 -24.83 0.97
N PHE A 890 35.31 -24.53 1.99
CA PHE A 890 34.86 -24.31 3.36
C PHE A 890 35.01 -22.85 3.81
N SER A 891 35.43 -21.96 2.91
CA SER A 891 35.88 -20.62 3.25
C SER A 891 34.85 -19.56 2.90
N HIS A 892 34.55 -18.68 3.85
CA HIS A 892 33.64 -17.55 3.68
C HIS A 892 34.20 -16.33 4.43
N GLN A 893 34.17 -15.14 3.81
CA GLN A 893 34.66 -13.91 4.45
C GLN A 893 33.52 -13.02 4.98
N SER A 894 32.37 -13.01 4.29
CA SER A 894 31.17 -12.28 4.70
C SER A 894 30.17 -13.21 5.39
N PHE A 895 29.44 -12.67 6.39
CA PHE A 895 28.45 -13.44 7.14
C PHE A 895 27.23 -13.79 6.28
N GLY A 896 26.75 -12.85 5.45
CA GLY A 896 25.60 -13.10 4.57
C GLY A 896 25.82 -14.26 3.60
N HIS A 897 26.99 -14.30 2.94
CA HIS A 897 27.33 -15.39 2.01
C HIS A 897 27.44 -16.75 2.73
N LEU A 898 28.02 -16.78 3.95
CA LEU A 898 28.02 -17.98 4.79
C LEU A 898 26.59 -18.43 5.12
N LEU A 899 25.76 -17.51 5.62
CA LEU A 899 24.39 -17.80 6.03
C LEU A 899 23.57 -18.42 4.90
N THR A 900 23.63 -17.84 3.69
CA THR A 900 22.91 -18.37 2.53
C THR A 900 23.36 -19.81 2.20
N ASN A 901 24.66 -20.07 2.13
CA ASN A 901 25.18 -21.41 1.85
C ASN A 901 24.76 -22.44 2.90
N MET A 902 24.86 -22.08 4.18
CA MET A 902 24.54 -23.00 5.28
C MET A 902 23.04 -23.31 5.36
N THR A 903 22.17 -22.33 5.05
CA THR A 903 20.71 -22.55 4.97
C THR A 903 20.37 -23.57 3.89
N PHE A 904 20.88 -23.40 2.67
CA PHE A 904 20.63 -24.35 1.58
C PHE A 904 21.26 -25.73 1.84
N LEU A 905 22.46 -25.77 2.44
CA LEU A 905 23.08 -27.01 2.89
C LEU A 905 22.21 -27.75 3.91
N TRP A 906 21.56 -27.04 4.83
CA TRP A 906 20.66 -27.66 5.81
C TRP A 906 19.41 -28.24 5.14
N PHE A 907 18.69 -27.45 4.34
CA PHE A 907 17.42 -27.86 3.74
C PHE A 907 17.58 -29.01 2.73
N PHE A 908 18.52 -28.89 1.80
CA PHE A 908 18.71 -29.90 0.76
C PHE A 908 19.67 -31.00 1.20
N GLY A 909 20.71 -30.65 1.97
CA GLY A 909 21.71 -31.62 2.37
C GLY A 909 21.16 -32.69 3.30
N THR A 910 20.26 -32.35 4.22
CA THR A 910 19.63 -33.37 5.09
C THR A 910 18.80 -34.38 4.28
N ARG A 911 18.06 -33.92 3.26
CA ARG A 911 17.22 -34.78 2.40
C ARG A 911 18.04 -35.69 1.50
N VAL A 912 19.01 -35.12 0.79
CA VAL A 912 19.93 -35.91 -0.04
C VAL A 912 20.65 -36.94 0.82
N HIS A 913 21.11 -36.54 2.02
CA HIS A 913 21.74 -37.47 2.96
C HIS A 913 20.82 -38.62 3.35
N ASP A 914 19.56 -38.37 3.68
CA ASP A 914 18.61 -39.42 4.08
C ASP A 914 18.39 -40.45 2.96
N GLU A 915 18.45 -40.02 1.70
CA GLU A 915 18.26 -40.92 0.54
C GLU A 915 19.50 -41.75 0.19
N ILE A 916 20.70 -41.16 0.22
CA ILE A 916 21.91 -41.85 -0.25
C ILE A 916 22.86 -42.31 0.85
N GLY A 917 22.59 -41.90 2.09
CA GLY A 917 23.40 -42.19 3.27
C GLY A 917 24.69 -41.37 3.35
N ARG A 918 25.28 -41.35 4.55
CA ARG A 918 26.41 -40.46 4.91
C ARG A 918 27.63 -40.57 3.99
N GLY A 919 28.06 -41.79 3.65
CA GLY A 919 29.27 -42.01 2.85
C GLY A 919 29.16 -41.41 1.45
N ASN A 920 28.05 -41.70 0.76
CA ASN A 920 27.77 -41.14 -0.57
C ASN A 920 27.51 -39.63 -0.50
N PHE A 921 26.82 -39.16 0.53
CA PHE A 921 26.55 -37.73 0.75
C PHE A 921 27.84 -36.90 0.87
N LEU A 922 28.77 -37.32 1.74
CA LEU A 922 30.04 -36.62 1.92
C LEU A 922 30.89 -36.68 0.64
N ALA A 923 30.89 -37.81 -0.06
CA ALA A 923 31.58 -37.95 -1.32
C ALA A 923 31.02 -37.01 -2.40
N LEU A 924 29.69 -36.88 -2.48
CA LEU A 924 29.00 -35.98 -3.40
C LEU A 924 29.31 -34.51 -3.09
N TYR A 925 29.24 -34.11 -1.82
CA TYR A 925 29.55 -32.74 -1.38
C TYR A 925 30.99 -32.35 -1.72
N LEU A 926 31.96 -33.18 -1.36
CA LEU A 926 33.39 -32.92 -1.61
C LEU A 926 33.73 -32.93 -3.09
N SER A 927 33.17 -33.87 -3.87
CA SER A 927 33.40 -33.95 -5.32
C SER A 927 32.78 -32.76 -6.05
N SER A 928 31.59 -32.32 -5.64
CA SER A 928 30.92 -31.16 -6.24
C SER A 928 31.69 -29.85 -5.99
N GLY A 929 32.19 -29.66 -4.77
CA GLY A 929 33.08 -28.53 -4.45
C GLY A 929 34.38 -28.58 -5.26
N ALA A 930 35.02 -29.75 -5.33
CA ALA A 930 36.27 -29.96 -6.07
C ALA A 930 36.12 -29.67 -7.57
N VAL A 931 35.09 -30.22 -8.22
CA VAL A 931 34.81 -29.97 -9.63
C VAL A 931 34.44 -28.50 -9.87
N GLY A 932 33.64 -27.90 -8.98
CA GLY A 932 33.32 -26.48 -9.05
C GLY A 932 34.57 -25.60 -9.08
N PHE A 933 35.47 -25.74 -8.10
CA PHE A 933 36.70 -24.94 -8.08
C PHE A 933 37.68 -25.27 -9.21
N ALA A 934 37.70 -26.51 -9.70
CA ALA A 934 38.46 -26.87 -10.90
C ALA A 934 37.94 -26.14 -12.15
N CYS A 935 36.61 -26.11 -12.35
CA CYS A 935 35.97 -25.35 -13.43
C CYS A 935 36.23 -23.84 -13.29
N SER A 936 36.15 -23.31 -12.08
CA SER A 936 36.47 -21.90 -11.81
C SER A 936 37.92 -21.56 -12.14
N LEU A 937 38.88 -22.38 -11.70
CA LEU A 937 40.29 -22.16 -12.03
C LEU A 937 40.51 -22.19 -13.55
N ALA A 938 39.94 -23.17 -14.25
CA ALA A 938 40.02 -23.26 -15.71
C ALA A 938 39.46 -22.00 -16.38
N HIS A 939 38.30 -21.53 -15.93
CA HIS A 939 37.68 -20.31 -16.46
C HIS A 939 38.52 -19.06 -16.19
N LEU A 940 39.06 -18.89 -14.98
CA LEU A 940 39.89 -17.74 -14.62
C LEU A 940 41.20 -17.70 -15.41
N VAL A 941 41.89 -18.85 -15.54
CA VAL A 941 43.17 -18.94 -16.25
C VAL A 941 43.00 -18.73 -17.77
N LEU A 942 41.91 -19.23 -18.35
CA LEU A 942 41.71 -19.22 -19.80
C LEU A 942 40.97 -17.98 -20.34
N TRP A 943 40.08 -17.37 -19.55
CA TRP A 943 39.13 -16.34 -20.05
C TRP A 943 39.09 -15.03 -19.26
N ARG A 944 39.18 -15.05 -17.93
CA ARG A 944 38.85 -13.86 -17.07
C ARG A 944 40.06 -13.12 -16.48
N GLY A 945 41.27 -13.67 -16.60
CA GLY A 945 42.50 -13.06 -16.10
C GLY A 945 42.92 -13.54 -14.70
N LEU A 946 44.21 -13.36 -14.37
CA LEU A 946 44.87 -13.97 -13.20
C LEU A 946 44.66 -13.20 -11.89
N GLU A 947 44.04 -12.02 -11.94
CA GLU A 947 43.90 -11.09 -10.81
C GLU A 947 42.71 -11.40 -9.90
N CYS A 948 41.83 -12.32 -10.30
CA CYS A 948 40.65 -12.71 -9.52
C CYS A 948 40.95 -13.85 -8.55
N THR A 949 40.35 -13.78 -7.35
CA THR A 949 40.33 -14.87 -6.37
C THR A 949 38.91 -15.34 -6.07
N THR A 950 38.73 -16.62 -5.76
CA THR A 950 37.41 -17.21 -5.45
C THR A 950 37.44 -18.07 -4.18
N LEU A 951 36.32 -18.07 -3.44
CA LEU A 951 36.07 -18.87 -2.23
C LEU A 951 34.56 -19.01 -1.99
N GLY A 952 34.14 -20.08 -1.31
CA GLY A 952 32.74 -20.33 -0.93
C GLY A 952 32.31 -21.79 -1.09
N ALA A 953 31.35 -22.23 -0.28
CA ALA A 953 30.78 -23.57 -0.38
C ALA A 953 29.78 -23.73 -1.55
N SER A 954 29.52 -22.68 -2.33
CA SER A 954 28.41 -22.61 -3.27
C SER A 954 28.45 -23.68 -4.35
N GLY A 955 29.62 -24.01 -4.92
CA GLY A 955 29.74 -25.11 -5.87
C GLY A 955 29.29 -26.46 -5.28
N ALA A 956 29.63 -26.73 -4.03
CA ALA A 956 29.21 -27.95 -3.34
C ALA A 956 27.70 -27.94 -3.02
N VAL A 957 27.17 -26.79 -2.58
CA VAL A 957 25.75 -26.62 -2.25
C VAL A 957 24.86 -26.72 -3.49
N TYR A 958 25.21 -26.05 -4.59
CA TYR A 958 24.49 -26.17 -5.86
C TYR A 958 24.57 -27.59 -6.44
N GLY A 959 25.67 -28.32 -6.19
CA GLY A 959 25.76 -29.75 -6.48
C GLY A 959 24.73 -30.57 -5.72
N LEU A 960 24.55 -30.33 -4.41
CA LEU A 960 23.53 -31.01 -3.61
C LEU A 960 22.10 -30.65 -4.03
N ILE A 961 21.81 -29.37 -4.28
CA ILE A 961 20.50 -28.93 -4.76
C ILE A 961 20.16 -29.60 -6.10
N THR A 962 21.12 -29.63 -7.02
CA THR A 962 20.94 -30.28 -8.33
C THR A 962 20.74 -31.78 -8.17
N ALA A 963 21.52 -32.44 -7.31
CA ALA A 963 21.34 -33.87 -7.02
C ALA A 963 19.95 -34.19 -6.48
N PHE A 964 19.42 -33.38 -5.56
CA PHE A 964 18.06 -33.53 -5.02
C PHE A 964 17.01 -33.47 -6.14
N PHE A 965 16.98 -32.38 -6.90
CA PHE A 965 15.99 -32.23 -7.97
C PHE A 965 16.21 -33.20 -9.12
N TRP A 966 17.42 -33.70 -9.34
CA TRP A 966 17.71 -34.74 -10.34
C TRP A 966 17.15 -36.11 -9.93
N MET A 967 17.21 -36.45 -8.64
CA MET A 967 16.58 -37.67 -8.13
C MET A 967 15.06 -37.63 -8.26
N HIS A 968 14.49 -36.44 -8.05
CA HIS A 968 13.07 -36.14 -8.09
C HIS A 968 12.64 -35.40 -9.37
N LYS A 969 13.31 -35.70 -10.48
CA LYS A 969 13.19 -34.91 -11.72
C LYS A 969 11.78 -34.84 -12.29
N PHE A 970 10.94 -35.83 -12.01
CA PHE A 970 9.54 -35.89 -12.45
C PHE A 970 8.54 -35.67 -11.31
N ASP A 971 9.01 -35.49 -10.08
CA ASP A 971 8.13 -35.25 -8.94
C ASP A 971 7.71 -33.78 -8.93
N GLU A 972 6.45 -33.53 -8.57
CA GLU A 972 5.88 -32.20 -8.48
C GLU A 972 6.12 -31.62 -7.08
N PHE A 973 6.69 -30.42 -7.02
CA PHE A 973 6.96 -29.75 -5.76
C PHE A 973 6.02 -28.58 -5.54
N LYS A 974 5.44 -28.51 -4.35
CA LYS A 974 4.68 -27.34 -3.88
C LYS A 974 5.47 -26.64 -2.79
N VAL A 975 5.75 -25.35 -2.99
CA VAL A 975 6.42 -24.51 -2.00
C VAL A 975 5.33 -23.79 -1.22
N PHE A 976 5.24 -24.03 0.09
CA PHE A 976 4.15 -23.52 0.95
C PHE A 976 2.74 -23.82 0.41
N ASN A 977 2.54 -25.03 -0.14
CA ASN A 977 1.26 -25.48 -0.72
C ASN A 977 0.80 -24.70 -1.97
N TYR A 978 1.70 -23.95 -2.61
CA TYR A 978 1.48 -23.31 -3.89
C TYR A 978 2.19 -24.09 -5.01
N PRO A 979 1.54 -24.31 -6.18
CA PRO A 979 0.17 -23.90 -6.51
C PRO A 979 -0.90 -24.75 -5.80
N PRO A 980 -2.08 -24.17 -5.47
CA PRO A 980 -3.13 -24.86 -4.72
C PRO A 980 -3.72 -26.02 -5.53
N ASP A 981 -4.17 -27.07 -4.86
CA ASP A 981 -4.88 -28.18 -5.53
C ASP A 981 -6.07 -27.65 -6.33
N PRO A 982 -6.33 -28.16 -7.56
CA PRO A 982 -5.71 -29.33 -8.20
C PRO A 982 -4.50 -29.00 -9.09
N ILE A 983 -3.91 -27.81 -8.99
CA ILE A 983 -2.80 -27.42 -9.87
C ILE A 983 -1.54 -28.18 -9.46
N SER A 984 -0.96 -28.87 -10.44
CA SER A 984 0.33 -29.56 -10.33
C SER A 984 1.47 -28.58 -10.10
N GLY A 985 2.36 -28.91 -9.15
CA GLY A 985 3.55 -28.11 -8.88
C GLY A 985 4.60 -28.25 -9.98
N PRO A 986 5.57 -27.31 -10.10
CA PRO A 986 6.67 -27.47 -11.04
C PRO A 986 7.45 -28.75 -10.74
N GLN A 987 7.84 -29.47 -11.80
CA GLN A 987 8.66 -30.67 -11.68
C GLN A 987 10.09 -30.34 -11.27
N GLY A 988 10.82 -31.29 -10.68
CA GLY A 988 12.24 -31.13 -10.33
C GLY A 988 13.12 -30.59 -11.49
N LEU A 989 12.86 -31.01 -12.73
CA LEU A 989 13.54 -30.45 -13.92
C LEU A 989 13.27 -28.96 -14.12
N GLY A 990 12.07 -28.48 -13.79
CA GLY A 990 11.71 -27.07 -13.84
C GLY A 990 12.55 -26.25 -12.86
N PHE A 991 12.79 -26.77 -11.65
CA PHE A 991 13.66 -26.11 -10.67
C PHE A 991 15.13 -26.07 -11.11
N ILE A 992 15.65 -27.15 -11.72
CA ILE A 992 17.00 -27.15 -12.31
C ILE A 992 17.07 -26.10 -13.44
N GLY A 993 16.07 -26.07 -14.32
CA GLY A 993 15.97 -25.08 -15.40
C GLY A 993 15.93 -23.63 -14.89
N LEU A 994 15.18 -23.36 -13.82
CA LEU A 994 15.13 -22.05 -13.17
C LEU A 994 16.49 -21.64 -12.59
N ILE A 995 17.15 -22.55 -11.86
CA ILE A 995 18.48 -22.28 -11.29
C ILE A 995 19.49 -22.01 -12.40
N LEU A 996 19.49 -22.80 -13.48
CA LEU A 996 20.34 -22.56 -14.65
C LEU A 996 20.05 -21.20 -15.28
N GLY A 997 18.77 -20.84 -15.45
CA GLY A 997 18.33 -19.56 -16.00
C GLY A 997 18.87 -18.37 -15.23
N ILE A 998 18.75 -18.38 -13.89
CA ILE A 998 19.26 -17.32 -13.01
C ILE A 998 20.78 -17.14 -13.18
N HIS A 999 21.54 -18.22 -13.39
CA HIS A 999 22.99 -18.17 -13.57
C HIS A 999 23.42 -17.77 -14.99
N LEU A 1000 22.51 -17.83 -15.97
CA LEU A 1000 22.75 -17.36 -17.34
C LEU A 1000 22.48 -15.86 -17.50
N VAL A 1001 21.55 -15.26 -16.74
CA VAL A 1001 21.21 -13.82 -16.82
C VAL A 1001 22.46 -12.90 -16.74
N PRO A 1002 23.42 -13.12 -15.82
CA PRO A 1002 24.63 -12.29 -15.76
C PRO A 1002 25.54 -12.40 -16.98
N LEU A 1003 25.49 -13.49 -17.76
CA LEU A 1003 26.29 -13.64 -18.99
C LEU A 1003 25.80 -12.72 -20.12
N PHE A 1004 24.54 -12.27 -20.06
CA PHE A 1004 23.93 -11.36 -21.04
C PHE A 1004 23.83 -9.91 -20.53
N SER A 1005 24.27 -9.65 -19.29
CA SER A 1005 24.27 -8.32 -18.69
C SER A 1005 25.65 -7.65 -18.80
N LYS A 1006 25.68 -6.34 -19.09
CA LYS A 1006 26.93 -5.55 -19.09
C LYS A 1006 27.44 -5.21 -17.67
N ARG A 1007 26.73 -5.60 -16.61
CA ARG A 1007 27.16 -5.38 -15.22
C ARG A 1007 28.22 -6.41 -14.80
N VAL A 1008 29.29 -5.94 -14.16
CA VAL A 1008 30.34 -6.81 -13.59
C VAL A 1008 29.74 -7.65 -12.47
N SER A 1009 29.64 -8.96 -12.66
CA SER A 1009 29.15 -9.89 -11.64
C SER A 1009 30.31 -10.44 -10.81
N ASN A 1010 30.24 -10.28 -9.50
CA ASN A 1010 31.16 -10.88 -8.52
C ASN A 1010 30.76 -12.33 -8.15
N ILE A 1011 29.89 -12.98 -8.94
CA ILE A 1011 29.47 -14.37 -8.73
C ILE A 1011 30.34 -15.29 -9.58
N ASP A 1012 30.85 -16.35 -8.96
CA ASP A 1012 31.63 -17.42 -9.59
C ASP A 1012 30.71 -18.42 -10.29
N ILE A 1013 30.21 -17.99 -11.45
CA ILE A 1013 29.31 -18.76 -12.29
C ILE A 1013 29.94 -20.11 -12.68
N ALA A 1014 31.25 -20.15 -12.92
CA ALA A 1014 31.96 -21.35 -13.36
C ALA A 1014 31.99 -22.44 -12.27
N SER A 1015 32.19 -22.08 -10.99
CA SER A 1015 32.12 -23.06 -9.91
C SER A 1015 30.72 -23.57 -9.64
N HIS A 1016 29.69 -22.74 -9.84
CA HIS A 1016 28.30 -23.16 -9.69
C HIS A 1016 27.93 -24.18 -10.77
N PHE A 1017 28.18 -23.90 -12.05
CA PHE A 1017 27.91 -24.84 -13.14
C PHE A 1017 28.70 -26.16 -12.99
N GLY A 1018 29.98 -26.07 -12.65
CA GLY A 1018 30.81 -27.26 -12.40
C GLY A 1018 30.26 -28.12 -11.26
N GLY A 1019 29.83 -27.47 -10.16
CA GLY A 1019 29.20 -28.13 -9.02
C GLY A 1019 27.86 -28.80 -9.37
N MET A 1020 27.00 -28.11 -10.13
CA MET A 1020 25.71 -28.66 -10.58
C MET A 1020 25.89 -29.90 -11.46
N LEU A 1021 26.82 -29.85 -12.42
CA LEU A 1021 27.14 -30.99 -13.29
C LEU A 1021 27.66 -32.18 -12.48
N ALA A 1022 28.58 -31.93 -11.54
CA ALA A 1022 29.09 -32.96 -10.65
C ALA A 1022 27.99 -33.55 -9.74
N GLY A 1023 27.04 -32.73 -9.30
CA GLY A 1023 25.87 -33.17 -8.53
C GLY A 1023 24.99 -34.14 -9.31
N ALA A 1024 24.62 -33.80 -10.55
CA ALA A 1024 23.78 -34.64 -11.41
C ALA A 1024 24.47 -35.97 -11.79
N LEU A 1025 25.74 -35.93 -12.19
CA LEU A 1025 26.49 -37.14 -12.55
C LEU A 1025 26.80 -37.99 -11.30
N GLY A 1026 27.20 -37.35 -10.21
CA GLY A 1026 27.56 -38.02 -8.96
C GLY A 1026 26.40 -38.78 -8.35
N ILE A 1027 25.18 -38.24 -8.42
CA ILE A 1027 24.00 -38.92 -7.89
C ILE A 1027 23.60 -40.14 -8.72
N ASP A 1028 23.73 -40.08 -10.05
CA ASP A 1028 23.48 -41.23 -10.92
C ASP A 1028 24.49 -42.36 -10.67
N ILE A 1029 25.77 -42.02 -10.50
CA ILE A 1029 26.82 -42.99 -10.13
C ILE A 1029 26.52 -43.61 -8.76
N ALA A 1030 26.14 -42.79 -7.77
CA ALA A 1030 25.80 -43.27 -6.43
C ALA A 1030 24.59 -44.22 -6.45
N ARG A 1031 23.53 -43.91 -7.20
CA ARG A 1031 22.35 -44.78 -7.35
C ARG A 1031 22.71 -46.12 -8.00
N GLN A 1032 23.44 -46.10 -9.11
CA GLN A 1032 23.90 -47.32 -9.78
C GLN A 1032 24.73 -48.21 -8.84
N TYR A 1033 25.60 -47.61 -8.04
CA TYR A 1033 26.40 -48.34 -7.06
C TYR A 1033 25.57 -48.92 -5.90
N MET A 1034 24.59 -48.16 -5.39
CA MET A 1034 23.68 -48.63 -4.36
C MET A 1034 22.81 -49.79 -4.87
N ASP A 1035 22.29 -49.70 -6.08
CA ASP A 1035 21.51 -50.77 -6.72
C ASP A 1035 22.35 -52.03 -6.92
N TYR A 1036 23.60 -51.88 -7.37
CA TYR A 1036 24.55 -52.99 -7.49
C TYR A 1036 24.81 -53.68 -6.14
N LYS A 1037 25.07 -52.90 -5.08
CA LYS A 1037 25.24 -53.45 -3.71
C LYS A 1037 23.97 -54.12 -3.20
N ALA A 1038 22.80 -53.56 -3.47
CA ALA A 1038 21.51 -54.12 -3.09
C ALA A 1038 21.26 -55.47 -3.78
N ARG A 1039 21.56 -55.59 -5.08
CA ARG A 1039 21.49 -56.86 -5.83
C ARG A 1039 22.44 -57.91 -5.27
N LEU A 1040 23.71 -57.57 -5.02
CA LEU A 1040 24.66 -58.48 -4.38
C LEU A 1040 24.20 -58.93 -2.99
N ARG A 1041 23.60 -58.03 -2.19
CA ARG A 1041 23.04 -58.39 -0.88
C ARG A 1041 21.83 -59.32 -1.04
N ALA A 1042 20.95 -59.06 -1.99
CA ALA A 1042 19.80 -59.92 -2.28
C ALA A 1042 20.25 -61.30 -2.78
N GLU A 1043 21.27 -61.39 -3.63
CA GLU A 1043 21.87 -62.65 -4.08
C GLU A 1043 22.53 -63.41 -2.92
N ARG A 1044 23.28 -62.74 -2.04
CA ARG A 1044 23.84 -63.37 -0.82
C ARG A 1044 22.74 -63.91 0.09
N LEU A 1045 21.70 -63.13 0.33
CA LEU A 1045 20.56 -63.54 1.18
C LEU A 1045 19.75 -64.68 0.53
N ARG A 1046 19.64 -64.74 -0.81
CA ARG A 1046 19.10 -65.88 -1.55
C ARG A 1046 19.99 -67.13 -1.41
N SER A 1047 21.31 -66.98 -1.58
CA SER A 1047 22.26 -68.09 -1.42
C SER A 1047 22.37 -68.61 0.01
N ALA A 1048 22.04 -67.78 1.01
CA ALA A 1048 21.99 -68.15 2.42
C ALA A 1048 20.63 -68.73 2.87
N GLY A 1049 19.67 -68.94 1.94
CA GLY A 1049 18.38 -69.58 2.22
C GLY A 1049 17.33 -68.71 2.94
N VAL A 1050 17.57 -67.40 3.09
CA VAL A 1050 16.69 -66.49 3.88
C VAL A 1050 15.52 -65.96 3.04
N LEU A 1051 15.62 -65.95 1.71
CA LEU A 1051 14.64 -65.31 0.83
C LEU A 1051 13.51 -66.22 0.32
N THR A 1052 13.54 -67.53 0.61
CA THR A 1052 12.47 -68.48 0.22
C THR A 1052 11.20 -68.37 1.08
N THR A 1053 11.24 -67.62 2.18
CA THR A 1053 10.10 -67.53 3.13
C THR A 1053 9.22 -66.29 2.91
N VAL A 1054 9.55 -65.38 1.98
CA VAL A 1054 8.92 -64.05 1.89
C VAL A 1054 8.16 -63.81 0.57
N VAL A 1055 8.04 -64.81 -0.31
CA VAL A 1055 7.25 -64.69 -1.55
C VAL A 1055 6.03 -65.61 -1.50
N GLU A 1056 5.08 -65.28 -0.65
CA GLU A 1056 3.67 -65.65 -0.87
C GLU A 1056 2.93 -64.35 -1.22
N ARG A 1057 2.56 -64.26 -2.49
CA ARG A 1057 1.86 -63.17 -3.16
C ARG A 1057 0.49 -62.98 -2.53
N GLN A 1058 0.16 -61.77 -2.08
CA GLN A 1058 -1.22 -61.29 -2.11
C GLN A 1058 -1.34 -60.25 -3.23
N ASP A 1059 -1.83 -60.71 -4.38
CA ASP A 1059 -2.31 -59.87 -5.46
C ASP A 1059 -3.58 -59.15 -5.00
N ILE A 1060 -3.56 -57.82 -4.98
CA ILE A 1060 -4.78 -57.00 -4.84
C ILE A 1060 -4.92 -56.17 -6.11
N SER A 1061 -5.94 -56.52 -6.89
CA SER A 1061 -6.41 -55.79 -8.08
C SER A 1061 -7.43 -54.71 -7.69
N PRO A 1062 -7.65 -53.64 -8.48
CA PRO A 1062 -8.29 -52.41 -8.04
C PRO A 1062 -9.80 -52.42 -8.27
N THR A 1063 -10.60 -52.23 -7.23
CA THR A 1063 -12.01 -51.82 -7.35
C THR A 1063 -12.47 -51.00 -6.15
N VAL A 1064 -12.86 -49.75 -6.46
CA VAL A 1064 -13.88 -48.87 -5.86
C VAL A 1064 -14.39 -49.23 -4.46
N VAL A 1065 -14.07 -48.40 -3.45
CA VAL A 1065 -14.88 -48.24 -2.24
C VAL A 1065 -14.96 -46.75 -1.87
N GLU A 1066 -16.17 -46.34 -1.54
CA GLU A 1066 -16.68 -45.00 -1.28
C GLU A 1066 -15.96 -44.23 -0.17
N ALA A 1067 -15.79 -42.93 -0.42
CA ALA A 1067 -15.30 -41.96 0.55
C ALA A 1067 -16.40 -41.62 1.56
N SER A 1068 -16.37 -42.26 2.73
CA SER A 1068 -17.01 -41.73 3.94
C SER A 1068 -16.16 -42.06 5.16
N SER A 1069 -15.36 -41.09 5.62
CA SER A 1069 -14.89 -40.85 7.01
C SER A 1069 -13.60 -40.00 7.01
N PRO A 1070 -13.44 -39.05 7.95
CA PRO A 1070 -12.37 -38.05 7.91
C PRO A 1070 -11.04 -38.60 8.49
N PRO A 1071 -9.87 -38.18 7.97
CA PRO A 1071 -8.61 -38.56 8.58
C PRO A 1071 -8.33 -37.65 9.78
N SER A 1072 -8.38 -38.26 10.95
CA SER A 1072 -7.68 -37.80 12.13
C SER A 1072 -6.17 -38.06 11.97
N LYS A 1073 -5.38 -37.04 12.33
CA LYS A 1073 -3.99 -37.05 12.78
C LYS A 1073 -2.97 -37.90 11.98
N ARG A 1074 -2.10 -37.21 11.23
CA ARG A 1074 -0.66 -37.47 11.22
C ARG A 1074 0.13 -36.20 10.98
#